data_AF-A0A556TUM2-F1
#
_entry.id   AF-A0A556TUM2-F1
#
_cell.length_a   1.000
_cell.length_b   1.000
_cell.length_c   1.000
_cell.angle_alpha   90.00
_cell.angle_beta   90.00
_cell.angle_gamma   90.00
#
_symmetry.space_group_name_H-M   'P 1'
#
loop_
_entity.id
_entity.type
_entity.pdbx_description
1 polymer ?
#
loop_
_entity_poly.entity_id
_entity_poly.type
_entity_poly.pdbx_seq_one_letter_code
_entity_poly.pdbx_strand_id
1 'polypeptide(L)'
;MDATLNTSTSATEAGCKSKDAVTLPLSETRLVCVEYPGLVKNVDKMLETIGGEQGLSRTYGDASKRLELRYRPQDPFCHPVCGNRYSSTNLLIRVRRRTNRRSGESQVIVEIQGLIDTTYKFQGMADFQYLAIHKEKDGCQTSLYDKITLRKPEKKEFFDQDVPLFIPPPIFSRLDNPVDFYYRPDIVHKEGHVLHLVTKENLIGPNRARRAHNAIFVNFEDETVPTEPLEAAKANWRKLAVHDCDLKAEEKMRELFERRPIWSRNALKANINIHPEKLKLLLPFQAYYMDSVYIFREGMLPPYRQMFYQLCDLDVEKIKNIIHENDGKEEVCDERDGWCLPRTADELRNIISSMIMQLGVVYTEGGMVEGKNHGVGLFRYMDVFKGIPFAAQPVRFQKPTPHPGWTGVLKAKDFPKRCLQLNMVQMDTRGSEDCLYLNIWVPQGRSVSTGLPVMVYFFGGGFLVGGSQGANFLNNYLYSGEEIADRGNVIVVTVNYRVGALGFLSTGDSDLPGNYGLWDQHTAIAWVHRNIKAFGGDPNNITIFGESAGGASVSFQMLTPHNKGLIRRAISQSGVALCPWGVNRNPRAFAEEVAKKVGCPIDESMAACLKMTDPVELTIAGTLNLKGSATNPIVKNLVLAPVIDGDFLPSDPSTLFSNAADIDYIAGVNDMDGHIFTGFDIPSVNQPIQSTPVQDVKDLLTALTTDKGQEAAAAAYDQYTANWGNSPSKADIKKTIIDIETDYTFLVPTQMSLYLHAKHAKTGRTYSYLFSEPSRMPGYPIWMGADHADDLQYVFGKPFTTPLGYRPKHRRVSKYMIAYWTNFAKTGDPNIGESSVPVVWPKLTEGHQFVDINHDMGKNSVKQKMRARFVYFWSTTYMSFPDVS
;
A
#
# COMPACT_ATOMS: atom_id res chain seq x y z
N MET A 1 40.87 -0.55 72.89
CA MET A 1 40.28 -1.58 73.75
C MET A 1 40.46 -2.90 73.03
N ASP A 2 41.30 -3.75 73.61
CA ASP A 2 41.64 -5.07 73.11
C ASP A 2 40.42 -6.01 73.08
N ALA A 3 40.33 -6.83 72.04
CA ALA A 3 39.56 -8.06 72.05
C ALA A 3 40.23 -9.08 71.12
N THR A 4 41.13 -9.84 71.73
CA THR A 4 41.72 -11.09 71.24
C THR A 4 40.65 -12.19 71.18
N LEU A 5 40.63 -12.97 70.11
CA LEU A 5 39.95 -14.27 70.06
C LEU A 5 40.96 -15.33 69.60
N ASN A 6 41.29 -16.20 70.56
CA ASN A 6 42.29 -17.26 70.47
C ASN A 6 41.90 -18.34 69.45
N THR A 7 42.91 -18.74 68.68
CA THR A 7 42.98 -19.96 67.88
C THR A 7 43.29 -21.18 68.77
N SER A 8 42.56 -22.28 68.59
CA SER A 8 43.03 -23.62 68.95
C SER A 8 43.61 -24.29 67.70
N THR A 9 44.93 -24.40 67.65
CA THR A 9 45.73 -25.03 66.60
C THR A 9 46.10 -26.46 66.97
N SER A 10 45.94 -27.41 66.04
CA SER A 10 46.88 -28.52 65.86
C SER A 10 46.75 -29.10 64.46
N ALA A 11 47.74 -28.84 63.59
CA ALA A 11 48.37 -29.84 62.74
C ALA A 11 49.35 -29.18 61.75
N THR A 12 50.63 -29.44 62.02
CA THR A 12 51.74 -29.66 61.08
C THR A 12 52.23 -28.52 60.18
N GLU A 13 53.36 -27.96 60.62
CA GLU A 13 54.33 -27.19 59.85
C GLU A 13 54.93 -28.01 58.69
N ALA A 14 55.03 -27.38 57.53
CA ALA A 14 56.14 -27.59 56.59
C ALA A 14 56.56 -26.21 56.06
N GLY A 15 57.77 -25.81 56.40
CA GLY A 15 58.23 -24.43 56.30
C GLY A 15 58.40 -23.89 54.88
N CYS A 16 58.03 -22.62 54.72
CA CYS A 16 58.66 -21.73 53.75
C CYS A 16 59.05 -20.44 54.49
N LYS A 17 60.34 -20.24 54.69
CA LYS A 17 60.91 -18.97 55.18
C LYS A 17 60.66 -17.89 54.12
N SER A 18 59.77 -16.93 54.36
CA SER A 18 59.81 -15.64 53.67
C SER A 18 60.31 -14.56 54.64
N LYS A 19 61.43 -13.94 54.26
CA LYS A 19 61.90 -12.68 54.80
C LYS A 19 60.96 -11.57 54.30
N ASP A 20 60.76 -10.55 55.13
CA ASP A 20 60.04 -9.29 54.85
C ASP A 20 58.53 -9.28 55.14
N ALA A 21 58.16 -9.31 56.42
CA ALA A 21 56.87 -8.79 56.88
C ALA A 21 56.98 -7.27 57.09
N VAL A 22 56.14 -6.48 56.41
CA VAL A 22 56.12 -5.01 56.49
C VAL A 22 54.87 -4.56 57.26
N THR A 23 55.06 -3.86 58.38
CA THR A 23 53.97 -3.23 59.14
C THR A 23 53.67 -1.85 58.57
N LEU A 24 52.43 -1.63 58.13
CA LEU A 24 51.98 -0.33 57.57
C LEU A 24 50.97 0.33 58.53
N PRO A 25 51.06 1.65 58.77
CA PRO A 25 50.05 2.36 59.53
C PRO A 25 48.72 2.33 58.79
N LEU A 26 47.63 2.03 59.51
CA LEU A 26 46.29 2.06 58.94
C LEU A 26 45.91 3.51 58.61
N SER A 27 45.42 3.74 57.39
CA SER A 27 44.84 5.03 57.01
C SER A 27 43.53 5.26 57.76
N GLU A 28 43.35 6.46 58.32
CA GLU A 28 42.07 6.87 58.94
C GLU A 28 40.98 7.17 57.90
N THR A 29 41.35 7.27 56.61
CA THR A 29 40.43 7.56 55.52
C THR A 29 39.48 6.39 55.28
N ARG A 30 38.17 6.66 55.45
CA ARG A 30 37.09 5.72 55.17
C ARG A 30 36.57 5.93 53.75
N LEU A 31 36.44 4.83 53.01
CA LEU A 31 36.04 4.78 51.61
C LEU A 31 34.77 3.93 51.47
N VAL A 32 33.99 4.24 50.44
CA VAL A 32 32.79 3.49 50.06
C VAL A 32 33.05 2.83 48.71
N CYS A 33 32.79 1.54 48.61
CA CYS A 33 32.88 0.81 47.35
C CYS A 33 31.49 0.65 46.73
N VAL A 34 31.41 0.78 45.41
CA VAL A 34 30.20 0.48 44.64
C VAL A 34 30.58 -0.52 43.55
N GLU A 35 30.02 -1.73 43.62
CA GLU A 35 30.17 -2.75 42.58
C GLU A 35 29.21 -2.44 41.44
N TYR A 36 29.61 -1.53 40.55
CA TYR A 36 28.78 -1.08 39.44
C TYR A 36 28.55 -2.20 38.40
N PRO A 37 27.30 -2.52 38.01
CA PRO A 37 26.98 -3.66 37.15
C PRO A 37 27.18 -3.31 35.66
N GLY A 38 28.39 -2.91 35.25
CA GLY A 38 28.68 -2.60 33.84
C GLY A 38 30.11 -2.12 33.59
N LEU A 39 30.48 -2.06 32.30
CA LEU A 39 31.79 -1.55 31.87
C LEU A 39 31.79 -0.01 31.84
N VAL A 40 32.62 0.62 32.67
CA VAL A 40 32.71 2.09 32.76
C VAL A 40 33.70 2.63 31.73
N LYS A 41 33.20 3.34 30.71
CA LYS A 41 34.03 4.05 29.71
C LYS A 41 34.16 5.56 30.00
N ASN A 42 33.19 6.14 30.69
CA ASN A 42 33.19 7.54 31.12
C ASN A 42 32.67 7.59 32.57
N VAL A 43 33.50 8.10 33.47
CA VAL A 43 33.24 8.06 34.92
C VAL A 43 32.14 9.05 35.31
N ASP A 44 32.13 10.25 34.75
CA ASP A 44 31.14 11.30 35.09
C ASP A 44 29.72 10.85 34.74
N LYS A 45 29.53 10.27 33.55
CA LYS A 45 28.23 9.71 33.14
C LYS A 45 27.80 8.51 33.98
N MET A 46 28.75 7.71 34.47
CA MET A 46 28.45 6.60 35.39
C MET A 46 28.03 7.13 36.77
N LEU A 47 28.69 8.17 37.28
CA LEU A 47 28.29 8.78 38.53
C LEU A 47 26.87 9.36 38.44
N GLU A 48 26.50 9.99 37.32
CA GLU A 48 25.13 10.47 37.08
C GLU A 48 24.08 9.36 37.19
N THR A 49 24.36 8.12 36.74
CA THR A 49 23.38 7.01 36.81
C THR A 49 23.08 6.55 38.23
N ILE A 50 23.96 6.83 39.19
CA ILE A 50 23.75 6.52 40.61
C ILE A 50 23.43 7.77 41.46
N GLY A 51 22.99 8.85 40.81
CA GLY A 51 22.59 10.10 41.47
C GLY A 51 23.74 11.07 41.79
N GLY A 52 24.92 10.86 41.20
CA GLY A 52 26.14 11.65 41.40
C GLY A 52 26.76 11.47 42.79
N GLU A 53 27.86 12.19 43.04
CA GLU A 53 28.54 12.14 44.35
C GLU A 53 27.61 12.55 45.49
N GLN A 54 26.78 13.58 45.29
CA GLN A 54 25.81 14.02 46.30
C GLN A 54 24.69 13.00 46.56
N GLY A 55 24.26 12.25 45.55
CA GLY A 55 23.26 11.18 45.73
C GLY A 55 23.84 9.99 46.48
N LEU A 56 25.08 9.62 46.14
CA LEU A 56 25.82 8.57 46.82
C LEU A 56 26.12 8.94 48.28
N SER A 57 26.59 10.16 48.56
CA SER A 57 26.81 10.64 49.93
C SER A 57 25.53 10.69 50.76
N ARG A 58 24.41 11.12 50.17
CA ARG A 58 23.09 11.10 50.84
C ARG A 58 22.60 9.70 51.15
N THR A 59 22.82 8.75 50.24
CA THR A 59 22.48 7.34 50.45
C THR A 59 23.41 6.72 51.49
N TYR A 60 24.70 7.03 51.46
CA TYR A 60 25.65 6.55 52.46
C TYR A 60 25.37 7.11 53.87
N GLY A 61 24.92 8.36 53.98
CA GLY A 61 24.54 8.97 55.26
C GLY A 61 23.30 8.34 55.91
N ASP A 62 22.51 7.57 55.18
CA ASP A 62 21.29 6.92 55.65
C ASP A 62 21.33 5.41 55.37
N ALA A 63 21.71 4.63 56.38
CA ALA A 63 21.84 3.18 56.27
C ALA A 63 20.54 2.45 55.89
N SER A 64 19.37 3.09 55.97
CA SER A 64 18.09 2.52 55.55
C SER A 64 17.85 2.62 54.03
N LYS A 65 18.62 3.46 53.33
CA LYS A 65 18.48 3.68 51.90
C LYS A 65 19.35 2.73 51.09
N ARG A 66 18.78 2.29 49.97
CA ARG A 66 19.47 1.51 48.94
C ARG A 66 19.98 2.44 47.87
N LEU A 67 21.11 2.09 47.27
CA LEU A 67 21.70 2.90 46.21
C LEU A 67 20.94 2.68 44.91
N GLU A 68 20.23 3.69 44.41
CA GLU A 68 19.52 3.57 43.13
C GLU A 68 20.49 3.73 41.96
N LEU A 69 20.39 2.83 41.00
CA LEU A 69 21.01 2.91 39.68
C LEU A 69 19.91 3.12 38.64
N ARG A 70 19.91 4.28 38.00
CA ARG A 70 19.02 4.66 36.90
C ARG A 70 19.84 4.76 35.62
N TYR A 71 19.64 3.81 34.70
CA TYR A 71 20.35 3.80 33.42
C TYR A 71 20.08 5.06 32.58
N ARG A 72 18.90 5.66 32.74
CA ARG A 72 18.52 6.95 32.16
C ARG A 72 17.94 7.84 33.26
N PRO A 73 18.78 8.61 34.00
CA PRO A 73 18.35 9.37 35.18
C PRO A 73 17.22 10.38 34.92
N GLN A 74 17.10 10.84 33.67
CA GLN A 74 16.10 11.82 33.23
C GLN A 74 14.85 11.20 32.61
N ASP A 75 14.77 9.87 32.54
CA ASP A 75 13.65 9.12 31.97
C ASP A 75 12.67 8.74 33.11
N PRO A 76 11.46 9.34 33.16
CA PRO A 76 10.48 9.06 34.23
C PRO A 76 9.91 7.63 34.19
N PHE A 77 10.07 6.92 33.07
CA PHE A 77 9.64 5.54 32.90
C PHE A 77 10.77 4.53 33.18
N CYS A 78 12.02 4.99 33.30
CA CYS A 78 13.15 4.16 33.68
C CYS A 78 13.14 3.91 35.20
N HIS A 79 12.80 2.69 35.59
CA HIS A 79 12.78 2.29 37.00
C HIS A 79 14.21 2.03 37.52
N PRO A 80 14.53 2.46 38.75
CA PRO A 80 15.85 2.24 39.33
C PRO A 80 16.06 0.78 39.70
N VAL A 81 17.28 0.28 39.48
CA VAL A 81 17.76 -0.95 40.13
C VAL A 81 18.44 -0.57 41.43
N CYS A 82 18.16 -1.28 42.51
CA CYS A 82 18.65 -0.90 43.83
C CYS A 82 19.84 -1.76 44.27
N GLY A 83 20.95 -1.11 44.61
CA GLY A 83 22.13 -1.69 45.23
C GLY A 83 21.93 -1.83 46.73
N ASN A 84 22.13 -3.03 47.25
CA ASN A 84 22.05 -3.32 48.67
C ASN A 84 23.36 -2.94 49.37
N ARG A 85 23.25 -2.41 50.60
CA ARG A 85 24.38 -2.00 51.41
C ARG A 85 24.93 -3.19 52.20
N TYR A 86 26.21 -3.46 52.06
CA TYR A 86 26.91 -4.52 52.80
C TYR A 86 28.04 -3.92 53.63
N SER A 87 28.17 -4.38 54.87
CA SER A 87 29.38 -4.13 55.66
C SER A 87 30.53 -4.92 55.04
N SER A 88 31.68 -4.27 54.85
CA SER A 88 32.90 -4.89 54.34
C SER A 88 34.09 -4.54 55.23
N THR A 89 35.13 -5.35 55.18
CA THR A 89 36.40 -5.09 55.88
C THR A 89 37.54 -5.12 54.87
N ASN A 90 37.39 -4.36 53.79
CA ASN A 90 38.33 -4.34 52.68
C ASN A 90 39.29 -3.15 52.80
N LEU A 91 40.50 -3.28 52.26
CA LEU A 91 41.51 -2.21 52.23
C LEU A 91 41.81 -1.83 50.78
N LEU A 92 41.88 -0.54 50.48
CA LEU A 92 42.42 -0.08 49.20
C LEU A 92 43.93 0.11 49.35
N ILE A 93 44.71 -0.71 48.65
CA ILE A 93 46.17 -0.69 48.72
C ILE A 93 46.73 -0.22 47.39
N ARG A 94 47.61 0.79 47.43
CA ARG A 94 48.41 1.22 46.28
C ARG A 94 49.77 0.53 46.34
N VAL A 95 50.05 -0.29 45.34
CA VAL A 95 51.35 -0.98 45.20
C VAL A 95 52.14 -0.32 44.07
N ARG A 96 53.30 0.24 44.37
CA ARG A 96 54.25 0.79 43.39
C ARG A 96 55.51 -0.05 43.37
N ARG A 97 55.79 -0.70 42.25
CA ARG A 97 57.05 -1.43 42.03
C ARG A 97 58.04 -0.52 41.31
N ARG A 98 59.19 -0.24 41.94
CA ARG A 98 60.30 0.49 41.34
C ARG A 98 61.43 -0.49 41.06
N THR A 99 61.78 -0.67 39.79
CA THR A 99 62.82 -1.62 39.38
C THR A 99 64.08 -0.88 38.98
N ASN A 100 65.22 -1.21 39.59
CA ASN A 100 66.50 -0.66 39.19
C ASN A 100 66.95 -1.35 37.89
N ARG A 101 67.03 -0.61 36.79
CA ARG A 101 67.36 -1.15 35.46
C ARG A 101 68.77 -1.73 35.34
N ARG A 102 69.69 -1.43 36.27
CA ARG A 102 71.07 -1.96 36.22
C ARG A 102 71.30 -3.22 37.07
N SER A 103 70.65 -3.34 38.22
CA SER A 103 70.82 -4.51 39.12
C SER A 103 69.69 -5.54 39.04
N GLY A 104 68.54 -5.21 38.42
CA GLY A 104 67.37 -6.10 38.33
C GLY A 104 66.54 -6.17 39.62
N GLU A 105 67.03 -5.61 40.72
CA GLU A 105 66.31 -5.57 41.99
C GLU A 105 65.06 -4.68 41.91
N SER A 106 63.96 -5.20 42.45
CA SER A 106 62.65 -4.57 42.44
C SER A 106 62.24 -4.22 43.87
N GLN A 107 62.12 -2.92 44.16
CA GLN A 107 61.56 -2.45 45.42
C GLN A 107 60.06 -2.27 45.27
N VAL A 108 59.27 -2.96 46.08
CA VAL A 108 57.82 -2.83 46.12
C VAL A 108 57.44 -1.93 47.30
N ILE A 109 56.86 -0.77 47.01
CA ILE A 109 56.35 0.15 48.01
C ILE A 109 54.84 -0.05 48.07
N VAL A 110 54.34 -0.38 49.25
CA VAL A 110 52.92 -0.66 49.52
C VAL A 110 52.39 0.42 50.45
N GLU A 111 51.28 1.05 50.09
CA GLU A 111 50.65 2.12 50.88
C GLU A 111 49.14 1.85 50.99
N ILE A 112 48.61 1.88 52.22
CA ILE A 112 47.16 1.77 52.47
C ILE A 112 46.53 3.14 52.20
N GLN A 113 45.68 3.23 51.18
CA GLN A 113 45.00 4.47 50.81
C GLN A 113 43.77 4.74 51.68
N GLY A 114 43.08 3.69 52.12
CA GLY A 114 41.90 3.82 52.97
C GLY A 114 41.21 2.49 53.26
N LEU A 115 40.31 2.52 54.24
CA LEU A 115 39.46 1.41 54.66
C LEU A 115 38.12 1.47 53.93
N ILE A 116 37.69 0.35 53.34
CA ILE A 116 36.36 0.22 52.73
C ILE A 116 35.45 -0.54 53.71
N ASP A 117 34.71 0.22 54.52
CA ASP A 117 33.80 -0.35 55.51
C ASP A 117 32.42 -0.69 54.95
N THR A 118 32.07 -0.12 53.80
CA THR A 118 30.76 -0.28 53.17
C THR A 118 30.93 -0.53 51.68
N THR A 119 30.25 -1.57 51.20
CA THR A 119 30.17 -1.89 49.77
C THR A 119 28.70 -1.96 49.33
N TYR A 120 28.32 -1.22 48.29
CA TYR A 120 27.03 -1.36 47.63
C TYR A 120 27.14 -2.38 46.49
N LYS A 121 26.25 -3.37 46.48
CA LYS A 121 26.19 -4.40 45.44
C LYS A 121 24.82 -4.45 44.80
N PHE A 122 24.78 -4.43 43.48
CA PHE A 122 23.56 -4.59 42.69
C PHE A 122 23.39 -6.07 42.36
N GLN A 123 22.38 -6.71 42.96
CA GLN A 123 22.11 -8.14 42.77
C GLN A 123 20.99 -8.40 41.74
N GLY A 124 20.18 -7.38 41.40
CA GLY A 124 19.14 -7.46 40.37
C GLY A 124 19.61 -7.06 38.97
N MET A 125 18.97 -7.59 37.93
CA MET A 125 19.17 -7.13 36.55
C MET A 125 18.33 -5.89 36.25
N ALA A 126 18.84 -5.02 35.37
CA ALA A 126 18.01 -4.07 34.63
C ALA A 126 17.39 -4.80 33.42
N ASP A 127 16.10 -4.62 33.18
CA ASP A 127 15.45 -5.07 31.95
C ASP A 127 15.96 -4.20 30.79
N PHE A 128 16.90 -4.70 30.00
CA PHE A 128 17.46 -3.93 28.88
C PHE A 128 16.49 -3.97 27.70
N GLN A 129 15.73 -2.90 27.52
CA GLN A 129 14.87 -2.72 26.36
C GLN A 129 15.58 -1.87 25.29
N TYR A 130 15.80 -2.44 24.10
CA TYR A 130 16.21 -1.66 22.91
C TYR A 130 14.97 -0.96 22.35
N LEU A 131 14.94 0.37 22.44
CA LEU A 131 13.91 1.19 21.81
C LEU A 131 14.35 1.61 20.40
N ALA A 132 13.43 1.54 19.44
CA ALA A 132 13.68 1.91 18.06
C ALA A 132 14.07 3.40 17.94
N ILE A 133 15.06 3.66 17.09
CA ILE A 133 15.57 5.00 16.79
C ILE A 133 14.90 5.46 15.49
N HIS A 134 14.28 6.63 15.51
CA HIS A 134 13.71 7.26 14.34
C HIS A 134 14.77 8.15 13.68
N LYS A 135 15.02 7.97 12.39
CA LYS A 135 15.94 8.81 11.65
C LYS A 135 15.14 9.94 10.98
N GLU A 136 15.37 11.17 11.42
CA GLU A 136 14.78 12.38 10.85
C GLU A 136 15.31 12.60 9.42
N LYS A 137 14.62 13.44 8.64
CA LYS A 137 14.90 13.65 7.20
C LYS A 137 16.28 14.26 6.93
N ASP A 138 16.90 14.89 7.92
CA ASP A 138 18.26 15.44 7.89
C ASP A 138 19.34 14.39 8.24
N GLY A 139 18.92 13.15 8.53
CA GLY A 139 19.80 12.05 8.92
C GLY A 139 20.10 11.99 10.42
N CYS A 140 19.56 12.90 11.22
CA CYS A 140 19.71 12.88 12.66
C CYS A 140 18.90 11.71 13.24
N GLN A 141 19.50 10.99 14.18
CA GLN A 141 18.87 9.85 14.84
C GLN A 141 18.25 10.31 16.17
N THR A 142 16.92 10.27 16.24
CA THR A 142 16.14 10.70 17.40
C THR A 142 15.47 9.49 18.02
N SER A 143 15.51 9.38 19.36
CA SER A 143 14.78 8.31 20.02
C SER A 143 13.29 8.52 19.81
N LEU A 144 12.54 7.47 19.46
CA LEU A 144 11.07 7.54 19.42
C LEU A 144 10.49 8.03 20.75
N TYR A 145 11.19 7.73 21.85
CA TYR A 145 10.89 8.20 23.19
C TYR A 145 10.79 9.73 23.32
N ASP A 146 11.60 10.48 22.56
CA ASP A 146 11.61 11.96 22.60
C ASP A 146 10.40 12.57 21.88
N LYS A 147 9.72 11.80 21.02
CA LYS A 147 8.46 12.20 20.38
C LYS A 147 7.24 11.86 21.24
N ILE A 148 7.34 10.84 22.10
CA ILE A 148 6.22 10.31 22.89
C ILE A 148 6.12 11.01 24.26
N THR A 149 7.24 11.45 24.83
CA THR A 149 7.27 12.05 26.16
C THR A 149 6.95 13.54 26.08
N LEU A 150 5.79 13.94 26.62
CA LEU A 150 5.37 15.34 26.69
C LEU A 150 6.23 16.10 27.71
N ARG A 151 7.32 16.71 27.24
CA ARG A 151 8.25 17.47 28.10
C ARG A 151 7.72 18.85 28.51
N LYS A 152 6.56 19.27 27.98
CA LYS A 152 5.87 20.52 28.30
C LYS A 152 4.36 20.25 28.44
N PRO A 153 3.64 21.05 29.25
CA PRO A 153 2.18 20.94 29.33
C PRO A 153 1.57 21.41 28.01
N GLU A 154 0.85 20.51 27.34
CA GLU A 154 0.17 20.82 26.08
C GLU A 154 -1.29 21.20 26.31
N LYS A 155 -1.86 21.98 25.39
CA LYS A 155 -3.25 22.45 25.47
C LYS A 155 -4.23 21.42 24.93
N LYS A 156 -5.53 21.62 25.16
CA LYS A 156 -6.59 20.68 24.75
C LYS A 156 -6.53 20.35 23.25
N GLU A 157 -6.18 21.32 22.40
CA GLU A 157 -6.07 21.14 20.96
C GLU A 157 -4.92 20.21 20.52
N PHE A 158 -3.96 19.91 21.40
CA PHE A 158 -2.92 18.90 21.17
C PHE A 158 -3.44 17.47 21.40
N PHE A 159 -4.31 17.29 22.40
CA PHE A 159 -4.92 16.00 22.72
C PHE A 159 -6.08 15.63 21.78
N ASP A 160 -6.64 16.63 21.11
CA ASP A 160 -7.72 16.47 20.13
C ASP A 160 -7.19 16.21 18.69
N GLN A 161 -5.87 16.07 18.50
CA GLN A 161 -5.27 15.72 17.21
C GLN A 161 -5.34 14.20 16.98
N ASP A 162 -5.65 13.79 15.74
CA ASP A 162 -5.60 12.39 15.34
C ASP A 162 -4.17 11.83 15.48
N VAL A 163 -4.02 10.86 16.37
CA VAL A 163 -2.73 10.21 16.64
C VAL A 163 -2.56 9.04 15.66
N PRO A 164 -1.49 8.99 14.85
CA PRO A 164 -1.22 7.86 13.98
C PRO A 164 -0.76 6.69 14.86
N LEU A 165 -1.64 5.71 15.08
CA LEU A 165 -1.36 4.40 15.68
C LEU A 165 -0.23 4.40 16.71
N PHE A 166 -0.51 4.89 17.93
CA PHE A 166 0.39 4.66 19.04
C PHE A 166 -0.33 4.04 20.23
N ILE A 167 -0.47 2.71 20.17
CA ILE A 167 -0.56 1.91 21.39
C ILE A 167 0.84 1.35 21.60
N PRO A 168 1.67 1.92 22.50
CA PRO A 168 2.64 1.07 23.15
C PRO A 168 1.83 0.07 23.97
N PRO A 169 2.14 -1.24 23.91
CA PRO A 169 1.40 -2.23 24.66
C PRO A 169 1.33 -1.79 26.13
N PRO A 170 0.15 -1.79 26.79
CA PRO A 170 0.14 -1.76 28.23
C PRO A 170 0.65 -3.12 28.68
N ILE A 171 1.95 -3.21 28.95
CA ILE A 171 2.63 -4.07 29.93
C ILE A 171 4.07 -4.27 29.45
N PHE A 172 5.03 -3.65 30.15
CA PHE A 172 6.33 -4.26 30.46
C PHE A 172 6.86 -3.71 31.80
N SER A 173 6.06 -3.94 32.85
CA SER A 173 6.51 -4.29 34.20
C SER A 173 5.28 -4.88 34.89
N ARG A 174 5.41 -6.08 35.48
CA ARG A 174 4.33 -6.67 36.29
C ARG A 174 4.23 -6.03 37.68
N LEU A 175 5.09 -5.06 38.01
CA LEU A 175 5.25 -4.54 39.38
C LEU A 175 5.43 -3.02 39.37
N ASP A 176 4.58 -2.33 40.15
CA ASP A 176 4.63 -0.87 40.34
C ASP A 176 5.81 -0.42 41.24
N ASN A 177 6.69 -1.34 41.69
CA ASN A 177 7.82 -1.05 42.59
C ASN A 177 9.10 -1.85 42.22
N PRO A 178 10.31 -1.35 42.56
CA PRO A 178 11.57 -2.09 42.40
C PRO A 178 11.58 -3.39 43.23
N VAL A 179 12.03 -4.50 42.66
CA VAL A 179 12.10 -5.80 43.34
C VAL A 179 13.51 -6.38 43.26
N ASP A 180 13.97 -6.98 44.36
CA ASP A 180 15.22 -7.74 44.42
C ASP A 180 15.12 -9.02 43.59
N PHE A 181 15.98 -9.17 42.58
CA PHE A 181 16.20 -10.45 41.92
C PHE A 181 17.40 -11.13 42.58
N TYR A 182 17.20 -12.29 43.22
CA TYR A 182 18.30 -13.06 43.81
C TYR A 182 18.72 -14.16 42.84
N TYR A 183 20.01 -14.20 42.49
CA TYR A 183 20.59 -15.31 41.74
C TYR A 183 20.45 -16.60 42.56
N ARG A 184 19.73 -17.61 42.07
CA ARG A 184 19.87 -18.98 42.59
C ARG A 184 20.91 -19.68 41.73
N PRO A 185 22.08 -20.05 42.25
CA PRO A 185 22.91 -21.02 41.55
C PRO A 185 22.13 -22.33 41.50
N ASP A 186 22.14 -23.00 40.34
CA ASP A 186 21.43 -24.26 40.12
C ASP A 186 21.72 -25.24 41.26
N ILE A 187 20.65 -25.75 41.88
CA ILE A 187 20.78 -26.75 42.94
C ILE A 187 21.19 -28.06 42.28
N VAL A 188 22.46 -28.42 42.41
CA VAL A 188 22.90 -29.79 42.18
C VAL A 188 22.22 -30.66 43.25
N HIS A 189 21.23 -31.44 42.83
CA HIS A 189 20.61 -32.45 43.69
C HIS A 189 21.68 -33.46 44.12
N LYS A 190 22.02 -33.52 45.41
CA LYS A 190 22.67 -34.69 45.99
C LYS A 190 21.59 -35.69 46.37
N GLU A 191 21.75 -36.93 45.92
CA GLU A 191 20.92 -38.07 46.33
C GLU A 191 20.97 -38.24 47.86
N GLY A 192 19.80 -38.34 48.50
CA GLY A 192 19.67 -38.77 49.90
C GLY A 192 19.03 -37.80 50.89
N HIS A 193 18.61 -36.59 50.52
CA HIS A 193 17.92 -35.69 51.46
C HIS A 193 16.39 -35.90 51.47
N VAL A 194 15.90 -36.50 52.56
CA VAL A 194 14.47 -36.63 52.88
C VAL A 194 13.95 -35.30 53.47
N LEU A 195 12.78 -34.86 53.01
CA LEU A 195 12.11 -33.64 53.48
C LEU A 195 11.50 -33.90 54.88
N HIS A 196 11.89 -33.11 55.90
CA HIS A 196 11.15 -33.07 57.16
C HIS A 196 9.85 -32.26 56.98
N LEU A 197 8.74 -32.83 57.47
CA LEU A 197 7.39 -32.24 57.48
C LEU A 197 7.38 -30.85 58.13
N VAL A 198 6.88 -29.87 57.37
CA VAL A 198 6.64 -28.51 57.84
C VAL A 198 5.35 -28.48 58.66
N THR A 199 5.44 -28.02 59.91
CA THR A 199 4.29 -27.84 60.81
C THR A 199 3.50 -26.57 60.45
N LYS A 200 2.19 -26.60 60.74
CA LYS A 200 1.15 -25.69 60.26
C LYS A 200 1.23 -24.22 60.71
N GLU A 201 2.24 -23.80 61.47
CA GLU A 201 2.17 -22.52 62.21
C GLU A 201 3.23 -21.47 61.89
N ASN A 202 4.16 -21.68 60.96
CA ASN A 202 4.94 -20.55 60.40
C ASN A 202 5.67 -20.97 59.12
N LEU A 203 5.04 -20.71 57.96
CA LEU A 203 5.55 -21.21 56.69
C LEU A 203 6.33 -20.21 55.85
N ILE A 204 6.38 -18.91 56.19
CA ILE A 204 7.35 -17.97 55.56
C ILE A 204 7.77 -16.90 56.58
N GLY A 205 9.08 -16.83 56.82
CA GLY A 205 9.76 -15.78 57.57
C GLY A 205 9.84 -14.43 56.84
N PRO A 206 10.63 -13.50 57.38
CA PRO A 206 10.30 -12.08 57.53
C PRO A 206 10.56 -11.24 56.27
N ASN A 207 9.51 -10.68 55.67
CA ASN A 207 9.59 -9.46 54.86
C ASN A 207 8.21 -8.79 54.79
N ARG A 208 8.11 -7.60 55.42
CA ARG A 208 6.97 -6.65 55.47
C ARG A 208 5.57 -7.25 55.71
N ALA A 209 4.98 -6.91 56.86
CA ALA A 209 3.53 -7.00 57.04
C ALA A 209 2.80 -6.31 55.86
N ARG A 210 2.11 -7.10 55.02
CA ARG A 210 1.13 -6.57 54.05
C ARG A 210 0.12 -5.75 54.85
N ARG A 211 -0.36 -4.59 54.34
CA ARG A 211 -1.46 -3.84 54.96
C ARG A 211 -2.75 -4.66 54.78
N ALA A 212 -2.87 -5.73 55.57
CA ALA A 212 -3.87 -6.77 55.47
C ALA A 212 -5.21 -6.42 56.13
N HIS A 213 -5.39 -5.16 56.57
CA HIS A 213 -6.44 -4.88 57.54
C HIS A 213 -7.84 -4.90 56.91
N ASN A 214 -7.96 -4.73 55.59
CA ASN A 214 -9.26 -4.60 54.91
C ASN A 214 -9.43 -5.40 53.61
N ALA A 215 -8.37 -5.99 53.04
CA ALA A 215 -8.45 -6.65 51.73
C ALA A 215 -8.21 -8.15 51.83
N ILE A 216 -9.05 -8.91 51.15
CA ILE A 216 -8.91 -10.36 51.00
C ILE A 216 -8.15 -10.61 49.70
N PHE A 217 -7.10 -11.41 49.80
CA PHE A 217 -6.36 -11.92 48.66
C PHE A 217 -6.71 -13.40 48.50
N VAL A 218 -7.11 -13.78 47.29
CA VAL A 218 -7.43 -15.16 46.93
C VAL A 218 -6.38 -15.66 45.94
N ASN A 219 -6.05 -16.94 46.00
CA ASN A 219 -5.14 -17.59 45.07
C ASN A 219 -5.73 -18.94 44.62
N PHE A 220 -5.08 -19.61 43.66
CA PHE A 220 -5.58 -20.86 43.09
C PHE A 220 -5.48 -22.07 44.03
N GLU A 221 -4.76 -21.96 45.15
CA GLU A 221 -4.58 -22.99 46.17
C GLU A 221 -5.57 -22.84 47.34
N ASP A 222 -6.36 -21.76 47.39
CA ASP A 222 -7.35 -21.56 48.44
C ASP A 222 -8.55 -22.49 48.24
N GLU A 223 -8.77 -23.43 49.18
CA GLU A 223 -9.83 -24.45 49.11
C GLU A 223 -11.26 -23.86 49.08
N THR A 224 -11.42 -22.62 49.56
CA THR A 224 -12.70 -21.92 49.58
C THR A 224 -12.50 -20.44 49.23
N VAL A 225 -13.35 -19.92 48.35
CA VAL A 225 -13.39 -18.48 48.05
C VAL A 225 -14.27 -17.81 49.10
N PRO A 226 -13.79 -16.76 49.80
CA PRO A 226 -14.61 -16.02 50.75
C PRO A 226 -15.89 -15.50 50.08
N THR A 227 -17.00 -15.52 50.81
CA THR A 227 -18.32 -15.07 50.30
C THR A 227 -18.70 -13.68 50.81
N GLU A 228 -17.97 -13.15 51.78
CA GLU A 228 -18.17 -11.83 52.34
C GLU A 228 -16.85 -11.04 52.46
N PRO A 229 -16.89 -9.69 52.44
CA PRO A 229 -15.72 -8.87 52.73
C PRO A 229 -15.38 -8.90 54.24
N LEU A 230 -14.15 -8.53 54.61
CA LEU A 230 -13.75 -8.45 56.02
C LEU A 230 -14.57 -7.39 56.78
N GLU A 231 -14.91 -7.66 58.04
CA GLU A 231 -15.67 -6.72 58.88
C GLU A 231 -15.02 -5.34 59.00
N ALA A 232 -13.69 -5.28 59.00
CA ALA A 232 -12.96 -4.01 58.99
C ALA A 232 -13.16 -3.22 57.68
N ALA A 233 -13.30 -3.90 56.54
CA ALA A 233 -13.66 -3.29 55.27
C ALA A 233 -15.11 -2.77 55.28
N LYS A 234 -16.04 -3.57 55.81
CA LYS A 234 -17.45 -3.19 55.99
C LYS A 234 -17.59 -1.95 56.88
N ALA A 235 -16.90 -1.93 58.02
CA ALA A 235 -16.92 -0.82 58.95
C ALA A 235 -16.30 0.45 58.37
N ASN A 236 -15.20 0.33 57.61
CA ASN A 236 -14.54 1.47 56.97
C ASN A 236 -15.38 2.06 55.84
N TRP A 237 -15.97 1.23 54.99
CA TRP A 237 -16.82 1.71 53.91
C TRP A 237 -18.10 2.37 54.44
N ARG A 238 -18.76 1.77 55.43
CA ARG A 238 -19.97 2.35 56.07
C ARG A 238 -19.74 3.70 56.75
N LYS A 239 -18.53 3.97 57.26
CA LYS A 239 -18.16 5.29 57.82
C LYS A 239 -17.95 6.38 56.76
N LEU A 240 -17.64 5.99 55.53
CA LEU A 240 -17.25 6.88 54.44
C LEU A 240 -18.35 7.08 53.37
N ALA A 241 -19.26 6.11 53.22
CA ALA A 241 -20.40 6.17 52.31
C ALA A 241 -21.54 7.02 52.90
N VAL A 242 -21.29 8.32 53.05
CA VAL A 242 -22.22 9.27 53.69
C VAL A 242 -23.09 10.00 52.65
N HIS A 243 -22.66 10.05 51.39
CA HIS A 243 -23.37 10.76 50.31
C HIS A 243 -24.04 9.79 49.33
N ASP A 244 -25.18 10.20 48.76
CA ASP A 244 -25.91 9.43 47.74
C ASP A 244 -25.06 9.00 46.54
N CYS A 245 -24.05 9.80 46.18
CA CYS A 245 -23.12 9.45 45.11
C CYS A 245 -22.20 8.26 45.45
N ASP A 246 -21.86 8.08 46.74
CA ASP A 246 -21.04 6.96 47.19
C ASP A 246 -21.85 5.65 47.21
N LEU A 247 -23.12 5.72 47.62
CA LEU A 247 -24.06 4.58 47.57
C LEU A 247 -24.37 4.15 46.14
N LYS A 248 -24.57 5.11 45.22
CA LYS A 248 -24.72 4.83 43.78
C LYS A 248 -23.46 4.22 43.18
N ALA A 249 -22.28 4.64 43.61
CA ALA A 249 -21.02 4.06 43.15
C ALA A 249 -20.83 2.61 43.65
N GLU A 250 -21.27 2.32 44.87
CA GLU A 250 -21.31 0.96 45.41
C GLU A 250 -22.27 0.05 44.62
N GLU A 251 -23.51 0.50 44.39
CA GLU A 251 -24.50 -0.25 43.60
C GLU A 251 -24.01 -0.46 42.17
N LYS A 252 -23.42 0.57 41.54
CA LYS A 252 -22.86 0.45 40.21
C LYS A 252 -21.69 -0.52 40.15
N MET A 253 -20.83 -0.54 41.17
CA MET A 253 -19.74 -1.52 41.25
C MET A 253 -20.29 -2.94 41.30
N ARG A 254 -21.36 -3.17 42.09
CA ARG A 254 -22.04 -4.46 42.18
C ARG A 254 -22.59 -4.92 40.84
N GLU A 255 -23.34 -4.07 40.13
CA GLU A 255 -23.84 -4.37 38.77
C GLU A 255 -22.71 -4.74 37.80
N LEU A 256 -21.57 -4.04 37.88
CA LEU A 256 -20.43 -4.31 37.02
C LEU A 256 -19.83 -5.70 37.31
N PHE A 257 -19.72 -6.08 38.58
CA PHE A 257 -19.21 -7.40 38.98
C PHE A 257 -20.22 -8.54 38.74
N GLU A 258 -21.52 -8.27 38.82
CA GLU A 258 -22.57 -9.22 38.40
C GLU A 258 -22.55 -9.47 36.88
N ARG A 259 -22.30 -8.41 36.10
CA ARG A 259 -22.16 -8.53 34.64
C ARG A 259 -20.88 -9.28 34.24
N ARG A 260 -19.77 -9.09 34.96
CA ARG A 260 -18.53 -9.85 34.75
C ARG A 260 -17.68 -9.94 36.03
N PRO A 261 -17.10 -11.11 36.34
CA PRO A 261 -16.46 -11.36 37.63
C PRO A 261 -15.07 -10.72 37.80
N ILE A 262 -14.44 -10.21 36.71
CA ILE A 262 -13.07 -9.69 36.74
C ILE A 262 -13.01 -8.31 36.09
N TRP A 263 -12.39 -7.35 36.80
CA TRP A 263 -12.21 -5.98 36.33
C TRP A 263 -10.83 -5.45 36.66
N SER A 264 -10.25 -4.66 35.75
CA SER A 264 -9.07 -3.85 36.07
C SER A 264 -9.48 -2.60 36.86
N ARG A 265 -8.58 -2.10 37.72
CA ARG A 265 -8.82 -0.88 38.50
C ARG A 265 -9.14 0.34 37.63
N ASN A 266 -8.52 0.43 36.44
CA ASN A 266 -8.76 1.54 35.52
C ASN A 266 -10.11 1.40 34.80
N ALA A 267 -10.53 0.18 34.46
CA ALA A 267 -11.86 -0.05 33.93
C ALA A 267 -12.95 0.32 34.95
N LEU A 268 -12.76 -0.02 36.22
CA LEU A 268 -13.69 0.40 37.29
C LEU A 268 -13.73 1.93 37.45
N LYS A 269 -12.57 2.61 37.41
CA LYS A 269 -12.51 4.08 37.44
C LYS A 269 -13.23 4.74 36.27
N ALA A 270 -13.16 4.14 35.08
CA ALA A 270 -13.81 4.68 33.89
C ALA A 270 -15.35 4.49 33.92
N ASN A 271 -15.84 3.49 34.64
CA ASN A 271 -17.26 3.13 34.68
C ASN A 271 -17.98 3.58 35.96
N ILE A 272 -17.23 4.03 36.98
CA ILE A 272 -17.78 4.44 38.28
C ILE A 272 -17.22 5.82 38.61
N ASN A 273 -18.11 6.81 38.74
CA ASN A 273 -17.75 8.18 39.08
C ASN A 273 -17.46 8.32 40.60
N ILE A 274 -16.32 7.78 41.04
CA ILE A 274 -15.89 7.78 42.44
C ILE A 274 -14.43 8.24 42.59
N HIS A 275 -14.14 9.03 43.62
CA HIS A 275 -12.80 9.54 43.88
C HIS A 275 -11.79 8.40 44.13
N PRO A 276 -10.55 8.45 43.62
CA PRO A 276 -9.58 7.36 43.71
C PRO A 276 -9.27 6.85 45.13
N GLU A 277 -9.30 7.73 46.13
CA GLU A 277 -9.10 7.35 47.54
C GLU A 277 -10.31 6.61 48.13
N LYS A 278 -11.53 6.96 47.72
CA LYS A 278 -12.74 6.22 48.11
C LYS A 278 -12.82 4.88 47.38
N LEU A 279 -12.38 4.82 46.13
CA LEU A 279 -12.28 3.56 45.37
C LEU A 279 -11.38 2.53 46.05
N LYS A 280 -10.27 2.96 46.68
CA LYS A 280 -9.37 2.06 47.44
C LYS A 280 -10.05 1.41 48.65
N LEU A 281 -11.14 2.00 49.15
CA LEU A 281 -11.87 1.54 50.33
C LEU A 281 -13.16 0.80 49.95
N LEU A 282 -13.77 1.15 48.81
CA LEU A 282 -14.88 0.42 48.21
C LEU A 282 -14.44 -0.92 47.61
N LEU A 283 -13.25 -0.98 46.97
CA LEU A 283 -12.76 -2.21 46.33
C LEU A 283 -12.64 -3.39 47.31
N PRO A 284 -12.02 -3.27 48.49
CA PRO A 284 -11.96 -4.37 49.47
C PRO A 284 -13.32 -4.73 50.09
N PHE A 285 -14.34 -3.87 49.95
CA PHE A 285 -15.71 -4.13 50.39
C PHE A 285 -16.52 -4.93 49.34
N GLN A 286 -16.20 -4.81 48.04
CA GLN A 286 -16.96 -5.46 46.95
C GLN A 286 -16.19 -6.56 46.19
N ALA A 287 -14.86 -6.61 46.32
CA ALA A 287 -14.02 -7.47 45.49
C ALA A 287 -12.83 -8.07 46.26
N TYR A 288 -12.36 -9.21 45.76
CA TYR A 288 -11.14 -9.87 46.22
C TYR A 288 -10.00 -9.61 45.25
N TYR A 289 -8.77 -9.62 45.76
CA TYR A 289 -7.56 -9.46 44.95
C TYR A 289 -6.98 -10.84 44.63
N MET A 290 -6.76 -11.16 43.36
CA MET A 290 -6.10 -12.41 42.98
C MET A 290 -4.59 -12.29 43.18
N ASP A 291 -3.98 -13.13 44.01
CA ASP A 291 -2.52 -13.24 44.18
C ASP A 291 -1.96 -14.17 43.07
N SER A 292 -1.23 -13.59 42.11
CA SER A 292 -0.79 -14.30 40.90
C SER A 292 0.69 -14.69 40.97
N VAL A 293 1.09 -15.47 41.97
CA VAL A 293 2.39 -16.14 41.99
C VAL A 293 2.20 -17.58 41.56
N TYR A 294 2.28 -17.85 40.25
CA TYR A 294 2.31 -19.23 39.76
C TYR A 294 3.75 -19.71 39.68
N ILE A 295 4.08 -20.76 40.43
CA ILE A 295 5.32 -21.51 40.29
C ILE A 295 5.02 -22.67 39.33
N PHE A 296 5.70 -22.71 38.18
CA PHE A 296 5.58 -23.82 37.25
C PHE A 296 5.96 -25.13 37.96
N ARG A 297 5.04 -26.10 37.97
CA ARG A 297 5.26 -27.45 38.47
C ARG A 297 4.92 -28.44 37.37
N GLU A 298 5.81 -29.41 37.18
CA GLU A 298 5.63 -30.50 36.24
C GLU A 298 4.34 -31.26 36.60
N GLY A 299 3.46 -31.46 35.61
CA GLY A 299 2.14 -32.11 35.80
C GLY A 299 0.97 -31.19 36.20
N MET A 300 1.18 -29.86 36.33
CA MET A 300 0.09 -28.91 36.57
C MET A 300 -0.05 -27.86 35.46
N LEU A 301 -1.29 -27.67 34.98
CA LEU A 301 -1.65 -26.72 33.93
C LEU A 301 -1.44 -25.27 34.39
N PRO A 302 -0.73 -24.42 33.62
CA PRO A 302 -0.77 -22.97 33.81
C PRO A 302 -2.17 -22.42 33.48
N PRO A 303 -2.68 -21.40 34.19
CA PRO A 303 -3.99 -20.83 33.88
C PRO A 303 -3.94 -20.04 32.55
N TYR A 304 -4.46 -20.66 31.49
CA TYR A 304 -4.62 -20.16 30.12
C TYR A 304 -5.48 -18.87 29.98
N ARG A 305 -6.05 -18.32 31.07
CA ARG A 305 -7.09 -17.29 30.97
C ARG A 305 -6.62 -15.89 30.60
N GLN A 306 -5.34 -15.52 30.69
CA GLN A 306 -4.93 -14.13 30.38
C GLN A 306 -4.76 -13.83 28.88
N MET A 307 -4.45 -14.82 28.04
CA MET A 307 -4.30 -14.61 26.59
C MET A 307 -5.63 -14.76 25.83
N PHE A 308 -6.55 -15.58 26.35
CA PHE A 308 -7.82 -15.89 25.70
C PHE A 308 -8.75 -14.66 25.56
N TYR A 309 -8.83 -13.81 26.59
CA TYR A 309 -9.73 -12.65 26.57
C TYR A 309 -9.34 -11.56 25.55
N GLN A 310 -8.07 -11.48 25.14
CA GLN A 310 -7.60 -10.47 24.18
C GLN A 310 -7.94 -10.82 22.73
N LEU A 311 -8.14 -12.11 22.41
CA LEU A 311 -8.55 -12.58 21.10
C LEU A 311 -10.08 -12.56 20.93
N CYS A 312 -10.83 -12.75 22.03
CA CYS A 312 -12.29 -12.65 22.05
C CYS A 312 -12.84 -11.21 21.88
N ASP A 313 -11.99 -10.18 22.06
CA ASP A 313 -12.37 -8.77 21.88
C ASP A 313 -12.40 -8.34 20.39
N LEU A 314 -11.91 -9.18 19.45
CA LEU A 314 -12.02 -8.94 18.01
C LEU A 314 -13.33 -9.55 17.49
N ASP A 315 -14.31 -8.71 17.15
CA ASP A 315 -15.57 -9.15 16.54
C ASP A 315 -15.39 -9.54 15.06
N VAL A 316 -14.63 -10.62 14.83
CA VAL A 316 -14.26 -11.11 13.51
C VAL A 316 -14.69 -12.57 13.41
N GLU A 317 -15.73 -12.83 12.64
CA GLU A 317 -16.37 -14.15 12.49
C GLU A 317 -15.37 -15.26 12.12
N LYS A 318 -14.37 -14.93 11.29
CA LYS A 318 -13.31 -15.87 10.90
C LYS A 318 -12.38 -16.27 12.05
N ILE A 319 -12.06 -15.33 12.94
CA ILE A 319 -11.26 -15.60 14.16
C ILE A 319 -12.07 -16.46 15.12
N LYS A 320 -13.36 -16.13 15.31
CA LYS A 320 -14.29 -16.91 16.14
C LYS A 320 -14.41 -18.35 15.64
N ASN A 321 -14.60 -18.56 14.34
CA ASN A 321 -14.76 -19.90 13.76
C ASN A 321 -13.53 -20.79 13.98
N ILE A 322 -12.31 -20.24 13.88
CA ILE A 322 -11.06 -21.00 14.10
C ILE A 322 -10.87 -21.32 15.59
N ILE A 323 -11.21 -20.37 16.47
CA ILE A 323 -11.11 -20.60 17.92
C ILE A 323 -12.11 -21.68 18.37
N HIS A 324 -13.32 -21.66 17.82
CA HIS A 324 -14.40 -22.60 18.15
C HIS A 324 -14.37 -23.90 17.35
N GLU A 325 -13.38 -24.10 16.48
CA GLU A 325 -13.32 -25.26 15.58
C GLU A 325 -13.19 -26.59 16.34
N ASN A 326 -12.56 -26.55 17.51
CA ASN A 326 -12.34 -27.71 18.36
C ASN A 326 -13.32 -27.86 19.53
N ASP A 327 -14.32 -26.97 19.64
CA ASP A 327 -15.24 -26.96 20.77
C ASP A 327 -15.96 -28.30 20.93
N GLY A 328 -15.82 -28.91 22.10
CA GLY A 328 -16.44 -30.19 22.46
C GLY A 328 -15.78 -31.44 21.86
N LYS A 329 -14.57 -31.31 21.29
CA LYS A 329 -13.77 -32.40 20.70
C LYS A 329 -12.32 -32.43 21.22
N GLU A 330 -12.08 -31.81 22.36
CA GLU A 330 -10.74 -31.59 22.91
C GLU A 330 -10.15 -32.87 23.55
N GLU A 331 -9.47 -33.70 22.75
CA GLU A 331 -8.84 -34.93 23.24
C GLU A 331 -7.35 -34.79 23.57
N VAL A 332 -6.66 -33.83 22.96
CA VAL A 332 -5.20 -33.61 23.10
C VAL A 332 -4.92 -32.11 23.24
N CYS A 333 -4.06 -31.73 24.18
CA CYS A 333 -3.58 -30.36 24.36
C CYS A 333 -2.22 -30.20 23.70
N ASP A 334 -2.15 -29.35 22.67
CA ASP A 334 -0.92 -28.98 21.97
C ASP A 334 -0.07 -28.03 22.83
N GLU A 335 1.27 -28.18 22.77
CA GLU A 335 2.22 -27.39 23.57
C GLU A 335 2.24 -25.89 23.21
N ARG A 336 1.86 -25.55 21.99
CA ARG A 336 1.90 -24.21 21.41
C ARG A 336 0.50 -23.61 21.23
N ASP A 337 -0.45 -24.41 20.79
CA ASP A 337 -1.81 -23.99 20.44
C ASP A 337 -2.85 -24.32 21.53
N GLY A 338 -2.46 -25.07 22.56
CA GLY A 338 -3.34 -25.43 23.67
C GLY A 338 -4.42 -26.43 23.25
N TRP A 339 -5.65 -26.22 23.71
CA TRP A 339 -6.81 -27.07 23.35
C TRP A 339 -7.43 -26.73 21.99
N CYS A 340 -6.86 -25.78 21.26
CA CYS A 340 -7.21 -25.56 19.86
C CYS A 340 -6.55 -26.63 18.97
N LEU A 341 -6.98 -26.72 17.71
CA LEU A 341 -6.28 -27.56 16.75
C LEU A 341 -4.83 -27.07 16.55
N PRO A 342 -3.87 -27.96 16.26
CA PRO A 342 -2.51 -27.55 15.95
C PRO A 342 -2.47 -26.51 14.81
N ARG A 343 -1.63 -25.48 14.95
CA ARG A 343 -1.46 -24.31 14.08
C ARG A 343 -2.52 -23.20 14.22
N THR A 344 -3.52 -23.34 15.09
CA THR A 344 -4.52 -22.28 15.32
C THR A 344 -3.88 -20.90 15.61
N ALA A 345 -2.82 -20.81 16.41
CA ALA A 345 -2.15 -19.54 16.69
C ALA A 345 -1.45 -18.93 15.46
N ASP A 346 -0.96 -19.77 14.54
CA ASP A 346 -0.39 -19.31 13.27
C ASP A 346 -1.49 -18.80 12.33
N GLU A 347 -2.62 -19.48 12.27
CA GLU A 347 -3.77 -19.06 11.47
C GLU A 347 -4.38 -17.75 11.98
N LEU A 348 -4.55 -17.62 13.30
CA LEU A 348 -4.98 -16.38 13.94
C LEU A 348 -4.00 -15.24 13.69
N ARG A 349 -2.68 -15.49 13.82
CA ARG A 349 -1.65 -14.50 13.50
C ARG A 349 -1.69 -14.08 12.04
N ASN A 350 -1.90 -15.02 11.12
CA ASN A 350 -2.02 -14.72 9.68
C ASN A 350 -3.26 -13.87 9.38
N ILE A 351 -4.40 -14.17 10.01
CA ILE A 351 -5.63 -13.39 9.87
C ILE A 351 -5.44 -11.98 10.42
N ILE A 352 -4.95 -11.83 11.65
CA ILE A 352 -4.70 -10.52 12.26
C ILE A 352 -3.67 -9.71 11.45
N SER A 353 -2.61 -10.36 10.96
CA SER A 353 -1.62 -9.70 10.10
C SER A 353 -2.23 -9.22 8.79
N SER A 354 -3.09 -10.04 8.15
CA SER A 354 -3.82 -9.61 6.95
C SER A 354 -4.78 -8.45 7.23
N MET A 355 -5.38 -8.39 8.43
CA MET A 355 -6.27 -7.30 8.83
C MET A 355 -5.56 -5.95 9.03
N ILE A 356 -4.28 -5.96 9.41
CA ILE A 356 -3.45 -4.74 9.55
C ILE A 356 -2.85 -4.31 8.20
N MET A 357 -2.73 -5.24 7.24
CA MET A 357 -2.11 -5.04 5.92
C MET A 357 -3.13 -4.75 4.80
N GLN A 358 -4.34 -4.31 5.14
CA GLN A 358 -5.40 -3.96 4.21
C GLN A 358 -6.02 -2.61 4.58
N LEU A 359 -6.55 -1.88 3.59
CA LEU A 359 -7.27 -0.62 3.80
C LEU A 359 -8.57 -0.82 4.61
N GLY A 360 -9.23 -1.97 4.45
CA GLY A 360 -10.55 -2.21 5.03
C GLY A 360 -11.61 -1.32 4.40
N VAL A 361 -12.25 -0.47 5.22
CA VAL A 361 -13.27 0.48 4.77
C VAL A 361 -12.62 1.83 4.45
N VAL A 362 -12.77 2.31 3.22
CA VAL A 362 -12.21 3.57 2.73
C VAL A 362 -13.30 4.64 2.66
N TYR A 363 -13.02 5.84 3.15
CA TYR A 363 -13.91 6.99 3.04
C TYR A 363 -13.71 7.75 1.72
N THR A 364 -14.79 7.95 0.97
CA THR A 364 -14.82 8.74 -0.27
C THR A 364 -15.82 9.89 -0.12
N GLU A 365 -15.83 10.83 -1.07
CA GLU A 365 -16.79 11.94 -1.11
C GLU A 365 -18.27 11.48 -1.13
N GLY A 366 -18.54 10.27 -1.64
CA GLY A 366 -19.88 9.67 -1.69
C GLY A 366 -20.23 8.83 -0.46
N GLY A 367 -19.27 8.51 0.41
CA GLY A 367 -19.46 7.63 1.56
C GLY A 367 -18.38 6.56 1.69
N MET A 368 -18.60 5.62 2.62
CA MET A 368 -17.67 4.53 2.91
C MET A 368 -17.75 3.41 1.87
N VAL A 369 -16.62 2.82 1.50
CA VAL A 369 -16.49 1.73 0.52
C VAL A 369 -15.67 0.58 1.12
N GLU A 370 -16.11 -0.66 0.94
CA GLU A 370 -15.36 -1.87 1.30
C GLU A 370 -15.10 -2.75 0.07
N GLY A 371 -13.84 -3.10 -0.14
CA GLY A 371 -13.39 -3.98 -1.22
C GLY A 371 -13.15 -5.43 -0.77
N LYS A 372 -12.30 -6.14 -1.51
CA LYS A 372 -11.72 -7.44 -1.15
C LYS A 372 -10.21 -7.28 -0.95
N ASN A 373 -9.62 -8.06 -0.04
CA ASN A 373 -8.17 -8.18 0.11
C ASN A 373 -7.74 -9.62 -0.17
N HIS A 374 -6.63 -9.81 -0.88
CA HIS A 374 -6.01 -11.13 -1.03
C HIS A 374 -4.48 -11.05 -1.12
N GLY A 375 -3.81 -12.13 -0.72
CA GLY A 375 -2.35 -12.24 -0.83
C GLY A 375 -1.90 -12.49 -2.27
N VAL A 376 -0.89 -11.76 -2.72
CA VAL A 376 -0.25 -11.90 -4.06
C VAL A 376 1.22 -12.32 -3.97
N GLY A 377 1.72 -12.55 -2.76
CA GLY A 377 3.06 -13.07 -2.50
C GLY A 377 3.43 -12.97 -1.02
N LEU A 378 4.66 -13.35 -0.70
CA LEU A 378 5.18 -13.26 0.67
C LEU A 378 5.21 -11.80 1.13
N PHE A 379 4.44 -11.46 2.16
CA PHE A 379 4.25 -10.10 2.68
C PHE A 379 3.75 -9.08 1.65
N ARG A 380 3.02 -9.53 0.62
CA ARG A 380 2.41 -8.67 -0.39
C ARG A 380 0.94 -9.02 -0.55
N TYR A 381 0.09 -8.00 -0.50
CA TYR A 381 -1.36 -8.12 -0.57
C TYR A 381 -1.91 -7.15 -1.59
N MET A 382 -3.15 -7.35 -2.00
CA MET A 382 -3.84 -6.50 -2.95
C MET A 382 -5.23 -6.17 -2.41
N ASP A 383 -5.51 -4.88 -2.23
CA ASP A 383 -6.87 -4.41 -2.03
C ASP A 383 -7.52 -4.13 -3.39
N VAL A 384 -8.71 -4.69 -3.59
CA VAL A 384 -9.44 -4.62 -4.85
C VAL A 384 -10.85 -4.10 -4.59
N PHE A 385 -11.17 -2.97 -5.20
CA PHE A 385 -12.50 -2.36 -5.15
C PHE A 385 -13.09 -2.38 -6.55
N LYS A 386 -14.29 -2.93 -6.72
CA LYS A 386 -14.98 -3.01 -8.01
C LYS A 386 -16.38 -2.43 -7.89
N GLY A 387 -16.74 -1.52 -8.79
CA GLY A 387 -18.07 -0.91 -8.82
C GLY A 387 -18.26 0.27 -7.87
N ILE A 388 -17.29 1.18 -7.78
CA ILE A 388 -17.48 2.46 -7.08
C ILE A 388 -18.09 3.48 -8.04
N PRO A 389 -19.27 4.06 -7.77
CA PRO A 389 -19.85 5.07 -8.65
C PRO A 389 -19.07 6.38 -8.53
N PHE A 390 -18.65 6.94 -9.67
CA PHE A 390 -17.96 8.24 -9.72
C PHE A 390 -18.89 9.38 -10.16
N ALA A 391 -20.08 9.05 -10.64
CA ALA A 391 -21.13 9.98 -11.05
C ALA A 391 -22.51 9.33 -10.79
N ALA A 392 -23.56 10.14 -10.75
CA ALA A 392 -24.93 9.63 -10.74
C ALA A 392 -25.25 8.91 -12.06
N GLN A 393 -26.36 8.15 -12.07
CA GLN A 393 -26.90 7.61 -13.32
C GLN A 393 -27.07 8.76 -14.33
N PRO A 394 -26.45 8.67 -15.52
CA PRO A 394 -26.46 9.76 -16.47
C PRO A 394 -27.86 9.99 -17.02
N VAL A 395 -28.28 11.25 -17.05
CA VAL A 395 -29.43 11.67 -17.85
C VAL A 395 -29.01 11.66 -19.32
N ARG A 396 -29.87 11.12 -20.19
CA ARG A 396 -29.56 10.92 -21.60
C ARG A 396 -29.15 12.21 -22.29
N PHE A 397 -28.07 12.14 -23.06
CA PHE A 397 -27.48 13.27 -23.79
C PHE A 397 -27.23 14.51 -22.92
N GLN A 398 -26.89 14.29 -21.65
CA GLN A 398 -26.42 15.31 -20.72
C GLN A 398 -25.04 14.96 -20.15
N LYS A 399 -24.34 15.99 -19.67
CA LYS A 399 -23.10 15.82 -18.91
C LYS A 399 -23.39 14.99 -17.63
N PRO A 400 -22.45 14.15 -17.19
CA PRO A 400 -22.59 13.42 -15.93
C PRO A 400 -22.70 14.41 -14.76
N THR A 401 -23.46 14.02 -13.73
CA THR A 401 -23.63 14.81 -12.51
C THR A 401 -23.03 14.09 -11.31
N PRO A 402 -22.63 14.81 -10.25
CA PRO A 402 -22.10 14.18 -9.04
C PRO A 402 -23.06 13.14 -8.46
N HIS A 403 -22.53 12.00 -7.99
CA HIS A 403 -23.34 11.01 -7.30
C HIS A 403 -23.87 11.59 -5.97
N PRO A 404 -25.14 11.38 -5.58
CA PRO A 404 -25.72 11.93 -4.35
C PRO A 404 -25.14 11.35 -3.04
N GLY A 405 -24.12 10.50 -3.12
CA GLY A 405 -23.64 9.66 -2.02
C GLY A 405 -24.56 8.51 -1.62
N TRP A 406 -24.17 7.76 -0.59
CA TRP A 406 -24.93 6.65 -0.01
C TRP A 406 -24.75 6.60 1.51
N THR A 407 -25.70 5.98 2.21
CA THR A 407 -25.59 5.71 3.65
C THR A 407 -24.91 4.37 3.91
N GLY A 408 -24.14 4.26 5.00
CA GLY A 408 -23.46 3.01 5.36
C GLY A 408 -22.23 2.73 4.51
N VAL A 409 -21.93 1.45 4.29
CA VAL A 409 -20.72 0.98 3.57
C VAL A 409 -21.12 0.31 2.26
N LEU A 410 -20.70 0.90 1.13
CA LEU A 410 -20.87 0.32 -0.20
C LEU A 410 -19.94 -0.89 -0.36
N LYS A 411 -20.50 -2.05 -0.71
CA LYS A 411 -19.75 -3.28 -0.95
C LYS A 411 -19.24 -3.31 -2.40
N ALA A 412 -18.06 -2.75 -2.64
CA ALA A 412 -17.42 -2.68 -3.95
C ALA A 412 -16.63 -3.97 -4.27
N LYS A 413 -17.35 -5.09 -4.42
CA LYS A 413 -16.75 -6.44 -4.50
C LYS A 413 -16.82 -7.08 -5.88
N ASP A 414 -17.66 -6.57 -6.78
CA ASP A 414 -17.98 -7.18 -8.06
C ASP A 414 -18.05 -6.11 -9.16
N PHE A 415 -17.79 -6.51 -10.41
CA PHE A 415 -17.83 -5.57 -11.52
C PHE A 415 -19.27 -5.09 -11.77
N PRO A 416 -19.48 -3.78 -11.97
CA PRO A 416 -20.77 -3.21 -12.32
C PRO A 416 -21.11 -3.54 -13.78
N LYS A 417 -22.36 -3.26 -14.18
CA LYS A 417 -22.73 -3.33 -15.60
C LYS A 417 -21.93 -2.28 -16.39
N ARG A 418 -21.51 -2.64 -17.60
CA ARG A 418 -20.97 -1.69 -18.58
C ARG A 418 -22.08 -0.77 -19.10
N CYS A 419 -21.71 0.33 -19.75
CA CYS A 419 -22.66 1.22 -20.40
C CYS A 419 -23.40 0.51 -21.54
N LEU A 420 -24.65 0.89 -21.75
CA LEU A 420 -25.50 0.32 -22.79
C LEU A 420 -24.82 0.45 -24.16
N GLN A 421 -24.71 -0.67 -24.85
CA GLN A 421 -24.01 -0.79 -26.13
C GLN A 421 -24.50 -2.01 -26.89
N LEU A 422 -24.17 -2.11 -28.18
CA LEU A 422 -24.40 -3.31 -28.96
C LEU A 422 -23.55 -4.49 -28.45
N ASN A 423 -24.08 -5.69 -28.60
CA ASN A 423 -23.29 -6.91 -28.51
C ASN A 423 -22.34 -7.02 -29.73
N MET A 424 -21.39 -7.95 -29.69
CA MET A 424 -20.35 -8.05 -30.73
C MET A 424 -20.88 -8.42 -32.12
N VAL A 425 -22.07 -9.02 -32.21
CA VAL A 425 -22.73 -9.37 -33.48
C VAL A 425 -23.71 -8.29 -33.96
N GLN A 426 -23.85 -7.19 -33.20
CA GLN A 426 -24.77 -6.08 -33.47
C GLN A 426 -26.24 -6.49 -33.62
N MET A 427 -26.66 -7.59 -32.99
CA MET A 427 -28.04 -8.09 -33.07
C MET A 427 -28.86 -7.83 -31.80
N ASP A 428 -28.20 -7.46 -30.70
CA ASP A 428 -28.84 -7.19 -29.42
C ASP A 428 -28.00 -6.17 -28.63
N THR A 429 -28.55 -5.62 -27.56
CA THR A 429 -27.85 -4.71 -26.65
C THR A 429 -27.38 -5.43 -25.39
N ARG A 430 -26.41 -4.82 -24.70
CA ARG A 430 -25.93 -5.26 -23.38
C ARG A 430 -25.52 -4.05 -22.56
N GLY A 431 -25.56 -4.20 -21.24
CA GLY A 431 -25.17 -3.12 -20.31
C GLY A 431 -26.38 -2.43 -19.69
N SER A 432 -26.18 -1.19 -19.26
CA SER A 432 -27.16 -0.37 -18.54
C SER A 432 -26.86 1.11 -18.77
N GLU A 433 -27.86 2.00 -18.66
CA GLU A 433 -27.60 3.44 -18.55
C GLU A 433 -26.95 3.78 -17.21
N ASP A 434 -27.30 3.08 -16.13
CA ASP A 434 -26.55 3.13 -14.87
C ASP A 434 -25.24 2.34 -14.99
N CYS A 435 -24.17 3.04 -15.37
CA CYS A 435 -22.88 2.41 -15.70
C CYS A 435 -21.64 3.22 -15.29
N LEU A 436 -21.78 4.41 -14.71
CA LEU A 436 -20.66 5.32 -14.41
C LEU A 436 -19.93 4.94 -13.12
N TYR A 437 -19.20 3.82 -13.21
CA TYR A 437 -18.46 3.21 -12.13
C TYR A 437 -16.99 3.01 -12.50
N LEU A 438 -16.14 2.93 -11.47
CA LEU A 438 -14.71 2.61 -11.59
C LEU A 438 -14.30 1.48 -10.64
N ASN A 439 -13.12 0.92 -10.91
CA ASN A 439 -12.51 -0.15 -10.12
C ASN A 439 -11.08 0.25 -9.75
N ILE A 440 -10.59 -0.16 -8.58
CA ILE A 440 -9.29 0.25 -8.02
C ILE A 440 -8.53 -0.98 -7.53
N TRP A 441 -7.25 -1.08 -7.88
CA TRP A 441 -6.29 -2.06 -7.35
C TRP A 441 -5.19 -1.31 -6.60
N VAL A 442 -5.02 -1.63 -5.32
CA VAL A 442 -4.00 -1.02 -4.44
C VAL A 442 -3.04 -2.10 -3.95
N PRO A 443 -1.76 -2.07 -4.36
CA PRO A 443 -0.77 -3.00 -3.85
C PRO A 443 -0.41 -2.62 -2.42
N GLN A 444 -0.37 -3.61 -1.53
CA GLN A 444 -0.02 -3.47 -0.12
C GLN A 444 1.23 -4.27 0.22
N GLY A 445 2.07 -3.70 1.07
CA GLY A 445 3.26 -4.36 1.59
C GLY A 445 3.08 -4.85 3.03
N ARG A 446 4.13 -4.68 3.84
CA ARG A 446 4.07 -4.90 5.29
C ARG A 446 3.27 -3.86 6.06
N SER A 447 2.87 -2.79 5.38
CA SER A 447 2.03 -1.72 5.88
C SER A 447 1.14 -1.25 4.73
N VAL A 448 0.07 -0.53 5.05
CA VAL A 448 -0.76 0.12 4.04
C VAL A 448 0.09 1.11 3.22
N SER A 449 -0.08 1.08 1.92
CA SER A 449 0.62 1.92 0.95
C SER A 449 0.14 3.36 1.03
N THR A 450 1.05 4.30 0.81
CA THR A 450 0.77 5.74 0.82
C THR A 450 1.60 6.47 -0.22
N GLY A 451 1.01 7.47 -0.88
CA GLY A 451 1.70 8.29 -1.88
C GLY A 451 2.06 7.54 -3.16
N LEU A 452 1.34 6.47 -3.50
CA LEU A 452 1.60 5.71 -4.72
C LEU A 452 1.19 6.50 -5.98
N PRO A 453 1.93 6.39 -7.09
CA PRO A 453 1.44 6.88 -8.37
C PRO A 453 0.15 6.17 -8.78
N VAL A 454 -0.69 6.88 -9.53
CA VAL A 454 -2.02 6.41 -9.90
C VAL A 454 -2.12 6.32 -11.42
N MET A 455 -2.46 5.15 -11.94
CA MET A 455 -2.65 4.90 -13.36
C MET A 455 -4.12 4.68 -13.67
N VAL A 456 -4.74 5.59 -14.44
CA VAL A 456 -6.16 5.52 -14.82
C VAL A 456 -6.29 5.04 -16.26
N TYR A 457 -6.93 3.90 -16.45
CA TYR A 457 -7.08 3.24 -17.75
C TYR A 457 -8.41 3.57 -18.42
N PHE A 458 -8.35 3.97 -19.69
CA PHE A 458 -9.49 4.06 -20.60
C PHE A 458 -9.42 2.96 -21.65
N PHE A 459 -10.48 2.15 -21.75
CA PHE A 459 -10.57 1.07 -22.72
C PHE A 459 -10.89 1.57 -24.13
N GLY A 460 -10.48 0.81 -25.15
CA GLY A 460 -10.75 1.05 -26.58
C GLY A 460 -12.10 0.54 -27.07
N GLY A 461 -12.20 0.15 -28.35
CA GLY A 461 -13.44 -0.36 -28.96
C GLY A 461 -14.17 0.65 -29.85
N GLY A 462 -13.41 1.53 -30.51
CA GLY A 462 -13.90 2.45 -31.54
C GLY A 462 -14.93 3.47 -31.05
N PHE A 463 -14.96 3.76 -29.75
CA PHE A 463 -16.03 4.53 -29.08
C PHE A 463 -17.43 3.91 -29.15
N LEU A 464 -17.58 2.68 -29.65
CA LEU A 464 -18.86 2.00 -29.85
C LEU A 464 -19.17 0.99 -28.75
N VAL A 465 -18.16 0.25 -28.30
CA VAL A 465 -18.31 -0.89 -27.39
C VAL A 465 -17.12 -0.98 -26.43
N GLY A 466 -17.31 -1.69 -25.32
CA GLY A 466 -16.26 -1.91 -24.32
C GLY A 466 -16.75 -1.88 -22.88
N GLY A 467 -15.83 -1.92 -21.93
CA GLY A 467 -16.14 -1.83 -20.49
C GLY A 467 -14.88 -1.99 -19.64
N SER A 468 -14.88 -1.41 -18.44
CA SER A 468 -13.74 -1.32 -17.52
C SER A 468 -13.12 -2.65 -17.09
N GLN A 469 -13.86 -3.75 -17.22
CA GLN A 469 -13.38 -5.11 -16.95
C GLN A 469 -12.69 -5.77 -18.16
N GLY A 470 -12.97 -5.31 -19.38
CA GLY A 470 -12.50 -5.94 -20.62
C GLY A 470 -13.16 -7.27 -20.94
N ALA A 471 -12.61 -7.99 -21.91
CA ALA A 471 -13.03 -9.35 -22.24
C ALA A 471 -12.71 -10.31 -21.08
N ASN A 472 -13.52 -11.35 -20.89
CA ASN A 472 -13.33 -12.34 -19.83
C ASN A 472 -13.13 -13.73 -20.45
N PHE A 473 -12.08 -14.42 -20.04
CA PHE A 473 -11.85 -15.82 -20.36
C PHE A 473 -11.54 -16.60 -19.08
N LEU A 474 -12.39 -17.56 -18.70
CA LEU A 474 -12.23 -18.37 -17.47
C LEU A 474 -11.98 -17.54 -16.20
N ASN A 475 -12.76 -16.48 -15.99
CA ASN A 475 -12.63 -15.52 -14.88
C ASN A 475 -11.32 -14.69 -14.90
N ASN A 476 -10.62 -14.66 -16.03
CA ASN A 476 -9.49 -13.75 -16.27
C ASN A 476 -9.94 -12.57 -17.15
N TYR A 477 -10.19 -11.45 -16.50
CA TYR A 477 -10.60 -10.19 -17.12
C TYR A 477 -9.41 -9.46 -17.74
N LEU A 478 -9.50 -9.08 -19.02
CA LEU A 478 -8.41 -8.47 -19.78
C LEU A 478 -7.81 -7.26 -19.07
N TYR A 479 -8.65 -6.40 -18.50
CA TYR A 479 -8.22 -5.15 -17.85
C TYR A 479 -8.07 -5.25 -16.33
N SER A 480 -7.91 -6.46 -15.78
CA SER A 480 -7.55 -6.59 -14.36
C SER A 480 -6.23 -5.87 -14.09
N GLY A 481 -6.24 -4.82 -13.26
CA GLY A 481 -5.07 -4.00 -12.94
C GLY A 481 -4.05 -4.66 -12.02
N GLU A 482 -4.31 -5.87 -11.54
CA GLU A 482 -3.55 -6.54 -10.49
C GLU A 482 -2.06 -6.73 -10.82
N GLU A 483 -1.73 -7.20 -12.02
CA GLU A 483 -0.31 -7.42 -12.40
C GLU A 483 0.47 -6.12 -12.57
N ILE A 484 -0.18 -5.07 -13.09
CA ILE A 484 0.43 -3.74 -13.22
C ILE A 484 0.67 -3.16 -11.83
N ALA A 485 -0.34 -3.24 -10.95
CA ALA A 485 -0.28 -2.74 -9.60
C ALA A 485 0.79 -3.45 -8.75
N ASP A 486 0.79 -4.79 -8.75
CA ASP A 486 1.72 -5.61 -7.94
C ASP A 486 3.18 -5.45 -8.40
N ARG A 487 3.43 -5.51 -9.70
CA ARG A 487 4.80 -5.45 -10.25
C ARG A 487 5.33 -4.04 -10.33
N GLY A 488 4.45 -3.08 -10.58
CA GLY A 488 4.77 -1.67 -10.70
C GLY A 488 4.83 -0.95 -9.37
N ASN A 489 4.21 -1.50 -8.32
CA ASN A 489 3.94 -0.80 -7.07
C ASN A 489 3.31 0.58 -7.34
N VAL A 490 2.14 0.54 -7.99
CA VAL A 490 1.30 1.68 -8.38
C VAL A 490 -0.17 1.34 -8.14
N ILE A 491 -1.02 2.34 -7.99
CA ILE A 491 -2.47 2.13 -8.01
C ILE A 491 -2.96 2.10 -9.45
N VAL A 492 -3.83 1.15 -9.78
CA VAL A 492 -4.48 1.08 -11.09
C VAL A 492 -5.98 1.31 -10.93
N VAL A 493 -6.54 2.17 -11.78
CA VAL A 493 -7.96 2.47 -11.85
C VAL A 493 -8.48 2.14 -13.24
N THR A 494 -9.58 1.40 -13.37
CA THR A 494 -10.27 1.21 -14.65
C THR A 494 -11.66 1.83 -14.61
N VAL A 495 -12.07 2.49 -15.71
CA VAL A 495 -13.24 3.38 -15.73
C VAL A 495 -14.23 2.95 -16.81
N ASN A 496 -15.52 2.91 -16.48
CA ASN A 496 -16.60 2.85 -17.47
C ASN A 496 -16.92 4.26 -17.98
N TYR A 497 -17.22 4.39 -19.28
CA TYR A 497 -17.73 5.62 -19.88
C TYR A 497 -18.76 5.29 -20.97
N ARG A 498 -19.70 6.20 -21.24
CA ARG A 498 -20.72 6.00 -22.29
C ARG A 498 -20.07 5.89 -23.67
N VAL A 499 -20.61 4.98 -24.49
CA VAL A 499 -20.15 4.66 -25.84
C VAL A 499 -21.34 4.67 -26.82
N GLY A 500 -21.06 4.55 -28.11
CA GLY A 500 -22.06 4.52 -29.18
C GLY A 500 -22.85 5.83 -29.25
N ALA A 501 -24.11 5.73 -29.69
CA ALA A 501 -25.00 6.88 -29.77
C ALA A 501 -25.12 7.60 -28.42
N LEU A 502 -25.32 6.87 -27.32
CA LEU A 502 -25.49 7.46 -25.99
C LEU A 502 -24.24 8.20 -25.47
N GLY A 503 -23.05 7.88 -25.99
CA GLY A 503 -21.80 8.54 -25.63
C GLY A 503 -21.41 9.71 -26.54
N PHE A 504 -21.75 9.65 -27.83
CA PHE A 504 -21.11 10.50 -28.85
C PHE A 504 -22.04 11.06 -29.93
N LEU A 505 -23.35 10.75 -29.92
CA LEU A 505 -24.29 11.39 -30.84
C LEU A 505 -24.24 12.91 -30.64
N SER A 506 -24.28 13.68 -31.73
CA SER A 506 -24.22 15.14 -31.68
C SER A 506 -24.96 15.76 -32.87
N THR A 507 -25.64 16.88 -32.64
CA THR A 507 -26.23 17.72 -33.70
C THR A 507 -25.25 18.76 -34.23
N GLY A 508 -24.08 18.91 -33.60
CA GLY A 508 -23.09 19.95 -33.93
C GLY A 508 -23.44 21.34 -33.40
N ASP A 509 -24.46 21.45 -32.56
CA ASP A 509 -24.94 22.69 -31.93
C ASP A 509 -25.25 22.48 -30.43
N SER A 510 -25.78 23.51 -29.77
CA SER A 510 -26.03 23.50 -28.32
C SER A 510 -27.12 22.52 -27.86
N ASP A 511 -27.97 22.03 -28.76
CA ASP A 511 -29.12 21.22 -28.37
C ASP A 511 -28.70 19.79 -28.00
N LEU A 512 -27.70 19.27 -28.72
CA LEU A 512 -27.10 17.97 -28.50
C LEU A 512 -25.60 18.06 -28.84
N PRO A 513 -24.77 18.68 -27.97
CA PRO A 513 -23.38 19.01 -28.30
C PRO A 513 -22.48 17.79 -28.48
N GLY A 514 -22.82 16.63 -27.90
CA GLY A 514 -22.01 15.41 -27.95
C GLY A 514 -20.96 15.33 -26.84
N ASN A 515 -19.91 14.53 -27.08
CA ASN A 515 -18.77 14.31 -26.17
C ASN A 515 -19.14 13.79 -24.76
N TYR A 516 -20.32 13.20 -24.57
CA TYR A 516 -20.78 12.72 -23.26
C TYR A 516 -19.84 11.67 -22.65
N GLY A 517 -19.34 10.75 -23.48
CA GLY A 517 -18.34 9.77 -23.07
C GLY A 517 -17.02 10.41 -22.61
N LEU A 518 -16.58 11.52 -23.22
CA LEU A 518 -15.40 12.26 -22.76
C LEU A 518 -15.64 12.99 -21.45
N TRP A 519 -16.85 13.53 -21.25
CA TRP A 519 -17.25 14.11 -19.97
C TRP A 519 -17.31 13.08 -18.83
N ASP A 520 -17.73 11.85 -19.13
CA ASP A 520 -17.70 10.74 -18.16
C ASP A 520 -16.27 10.44 -17.72
N GLN A 521 -15.34 10.32 -18.68
CA GLN A 521 -13.92 10.11 -18.42
C GLN A 521 -13.29 11.26 -17.60
N HIS A 522 -13.58 12.52 -17.95
CA HIS A 522 -13.15 13.68 -17.17
C HIS A 522 -13.66 13.61 -15.73
N THR A 523 -14.94 13.27 -15.54
CA THR A 523 -15.54 13.15 -14.21
C THR A 523 -14.88 12.06 -13.38
N ALA A 524 -14.50 10.93 -14.00
CA ALA A 524 -13.73 9.89 -13.34
C ALA A 524 -12.31 10.36 -12.95
N ILE A 525 -11.60 11.09 -13.82
CA ILE A 525 -10.29 11.69 -13.49
C ILE A 525 -10.43 12.62 -12.29
N ALA A 526 -11.44 13.50 -12.32
CA ALA A 526 -11.70 14.44 -11.25
C ALA A 526 -12.07 13.73 -9.93
N TRP A 527 -12.86 12.65 -9.98
CA TRP A 527 -13.16 11.81 -8.83
C TRP A 527 -11.89 11.16 -8.26
N VAL A 528 -11.04 10.58 -9.12
CA VAL A 528 -9.76 9.98 -8.70
C VAL A 528 -8.90 11.03 -8.03
N HIS A 529 -8.75 12.22 -8.62
CA HIS A 529 -7.98 13.31 -8.02
C HIS A 529 -8.48 13.71 -6.62
N ARG A 530 -9.80 13.74 -6.38
CA ARG A 530 -10.36 14.08 -5.08
C ARG A 530 -10.26 12.95 -4.04
N ASN A 531 -10.33 11.69 -4.46
CA ASN A 531 -10.57 10.55 -3.55
C ASN A 531 -9.38 9.61 -3.40
N ILE A 532 -8.45 9.55 -4.36
CA ILE A 532 -7.44 8.48 -4.41
C ILE A 532 -6.45 8.53 -3.25
N LYS A 533 -6.30 9.68 -2.59
CA LYS A 533 -5.50 9.81 -1.37
C LYS A 533 -5.97 8.88 -0.25
N ALA A 534 -7.28 8.67 -0.13
CA ALA A 534 -7.87 7.76 0.86
C ALA A 534 -7.52 6.28 0.57
N PHE A 535 -7.20 5.96 -0.68
CA PHE A 535 -6.75 4.63 -1.11
C PHE A 535 -5.22 4.49 -1.10
N GLY A 536 -4.49 5.50 -0.60
CA GLY A 536 -3.02 5.48 -0.57
C GLY A 536 -2.34 6.04 -1.82
N GLY A 537 -3.08 6.64 -2.75
CA GLY A 537 -2.53 7.28 -3.95
C GLY A 537 -2.06 8.71 -3.75
N ASP A 538 -1.18 9.20 -4.60
CA ASP A 538 -0.82 10.61 -4.70
C ASP A 538 -1.70 11.30 -5.77
N PRO A 539 -2.62 12.20 -5.37
CA PRO A 539 -3.51 12.88 -6.32
C PRO A 539 -2.76 13.79 -7.31
N ASN A 540 -1.52 14.20 -7.00
CA ASN A 540 -0.70 15.02 -7.89
C ASN A 540 0.13 14.19 -8.88
N ASN A 541 0.02 12.86 -8.82
CA ASN A 541 0.83 11.92 -9.59
C ASN A 541 -0.02 10.97 -10.44
N ILE A 542 -1.04 11.51 -11.09
CA ILE A 542 -1.98 10.78 -11.95
C ILE A 542 -1.42 10.64 -13.37
N THR A 543 -1.36 9.39 -13.83
CA THR A 543 -1.04 9.01 -15.21
C THR A 543 -2.29 8.43 -15.86
N ILE A 544 -2.78 9.04 -16.92
CA ILE A 544 -3.85 8.44 -17.73
C ILE A 544 -3.23 7.57 -18.84
N PHE A 545 -3.81 6.41 -19.12
CA PHE A 545 -3.36 5.55 -20.22
C PHE A 545 -4.52 4.82 -20.89
N GLY A 546 -4.35 4.44 -22.15
CA GLY A 546 -5.42 3.84 -22.92
C GLY A 546 -4.95 3.37 -24.28
N GLU A 547 -5.75 2.48 -24.87
CA GLU A 547 -5.47 1.86 -26.17
C GLU A 547 -6.61 2.10 -27.16
N SER A 548 -6.30 2.25 -28.45
CA SER A 548 -7.28 2.52 -29.51
C SER A 548 -8.09 3.79 -29.20
N ALA A 549 -9.43 3.72 -29.23
CA ALA A 549 -10.31 4.80 -28.78
C ALA A 549 -10.02 5.29 -27.35
N GLY A 550 -9.48 4.43 -26.48
CA GLY A 550 -8.96 4.81 -25.16
C GLY A 550 -7.65 5.60 -25.24
N GLY A 551 -6.78 5.31 -26.20
CA GLY A 551 -5.58 6.09 -26.48
C GLY A 551 -5.91 7.47 -27.07
N ALA A 552 -6.88 7.53 -27.98
CA ALA A 552 -7.43 8.79 -28.47
C ALA A 552 -8.10 9.58 -27.33
N SER A 553 -8.86 8.90 -26.47
CA SER A 553 -9.42 9.48 -25.24
C SER A 553 -8.35 10.10 -24.35
N VAL A 554 -7.23 9.39 -24.10
CA VAL A 554 -6.09 9.95 -23.34
C VAL A 554 -5.59 11.26 -23.95
N SER A 555 -5.45 11.28 -25.29
CA SER A 555 -5.04 12.48 -26.01
C SER A 555 -6.07 13.61 -25.86
N PHE A 556 -7.38 13.34 -25.96
CA PHE A 556 -8.42 14.36 -25.72
C PHE A 556 -8.42 14.87 -24.27
N GLN A 557 -8.31 13.99 -23.28
CA GLN A 557 -8.25 14.36 -21.87
C GLN A 557 -7.01 15.20 -21.55
N MET A 558 -5.89 14.94 -22.23
CA MET A 558 -4.67 15.76 -22.13
C MET A 558 -4.83 17.14 -22.78
N LEU A 559 -5.58 17.25 -23.87
CA LEU A 559 -5.73 18.47 -24.67
C LEU A 559 -6.86 19.40 -24.19
N THR A 560 -7.88 18.88 -23.51
CA THR A 560 -8.98 19.70 -22.99
C THR A 560 -8.52 20.65 -21.87
N PRO A 561 -8.96 21.92 -21.85
CA PRO A 561 -8.63 22.84 -20.76
C PRO A 561 -9.22 22.41 -19.40
N HIS A 562 -10.27 21.58 -19.39
CA HIS A 562 -10.97 21.13 -18.18
C HIS A 562 -10.13 20.25 -17.26
N ASN A 563 -9.06 19.62 -17.76
CA ASN A 563 -8.17 18.78 -16.96
C ASN A 563 -6.87 19.46 -16.51
N LYS A 564 -6.77 20.78 -16.67
CA LYS A 564 -5.59 21.53 -16.25
C LYS A 564 -5.29 21.29 -14.76
N GLY A 565 -4.11 20.74 -14.48
CA GLY A 565 -3.65 20.43 -13.12
C GLY A 565 -4.13 19.10 -12.56
N LEU A 566 -4.99 18.34 -13.25
CA LEU A 566 -5.44 17.02 -12.79
C LEU A 566 -4.57 15.86 -13.29
N ILE A 567 -4.00 16.02 -14.49
CA ILE A 567 -3.19 14.99 -15.15
C ILE A 567 -1.72 15.37 -15.03
N ARG A 568 -0.90 14.44 -14.52
CA ARG A 568 0.55 14.60 -14.51
C ARG A 568 1.20 14.01 -15.76
N ARG A 569 0.69 12.86 -16.22
CA ARG A 569 1.26 12.12 -17.37
C ARG A 569 0.19 11.41 -18.20
N ALA A 570 0.54 11.10 -19.43
CA ALA A 570 -0.34 10.45 -20.40
C ALA A 570 0.41 9.37 -21.20
N ILE A 571 -0.28 8.26 -21.49
CA ILE A 571 0.22 7.20 -22.39
C ILE A 571 -0.87 6.83 -23.41
N SER A 572 -0.63 7.13 -24.68
CA SER A 572 -1.54 6.79 -25.77
C SER A 572 -1.00 5.61 -26.58
N GLN A 573 -1.72 4.49 -26.56
CA GLN A 573 -1.36 3.26 -27.28
C GLN A 573 -2.26 3.15 -28.51
N SER A 574 -1.70 3.09 -29.71
CA SER A 574 -2.45 2.81 -30.95
C SER A 574 -3.67 3.72 -31.16
N GLY A 575 -3.57 4.99 -30.80
CA GLY A 575 -4.66 5.95 -30.95
C GLY A 575 -4.36 7.29 -30.30
N VAL A 576 -4.65 8.39 -31.01
CA VAL A 576 -4.45 9.78 -30.58
C VAL A 576 -5.58 10.66 -31.12
N ALA A 577 -5.74 11.87 -30.59
CA ALA A 577 -6.80 12.79 -31.00
C ALA A 577 -6.73 13.20 -32.48
N LEU A 578 -5.56 13.07 -33.10
CA LEU A 578 -5.31 13.42 -34.50
C LEU A 578 -5.60 12.27 -35.47
N CYS A 579 -5.97 11.09 -34.97
CA CYS A 579 -6.38 9.99 -35.84
C CYS A 579 -7.58 10.41 -36.71
N PRO A 580 -7.68 9.97 -37.97
CA PRO A 580 -8.76 10.37 -38.88
C PRO A 580 -10.15 9.95 -38.37
N TRP A 581 -10.22 8.87 -37.59
CA TRP A 581 -11.43 8.37 -36.91
C TRP A 581 -11.65 9.00 -35.51
N GLY A 582 -10.75 9.88 -35.06
CA GLY A 582 -10.77 10.44 -33.71
C GLY A 582 -11.78 11.57 -33.53
N VAL A 583 -12.10 12.33 -34.59
CA VAL A 583 -13.05 13.45 -34.55
C VAL A 583 -14.05 13.35 -35.70
N ASN A 584 -15.34 13.36 -35.38
CA ASN A 584 -16.39 13.52 -36.38
C ASN A 584 -16.59 15.00 -36.71
N ARG A 585 -16.34 15.39 -37.97
CA ARG A 585 -16.48 16.76 -38.46
C ARG A 585 -17.87 17.08 -39.06
N ASN A 586 -18.72 16.07 -39.24
CA ASN A 586 -20.09 16.24 -39.70
C ASN A 586 -21.07 15.42 -38.83
N PRO A 587 -21.19 15.74 -37.53
CA PRO A 587 -21.99 14.96 -36.61
C PRO A 587 -23.50 14.99 -36.92
N ARG A 588 -23.99 16.11 -37.43
CA ARG A 588 -25.42 16.30 -37.75
C ARG A 588 -25.94 15.27 -38.75
N ALA A 589 -25.16 14.93 -39.77
CA ALA A 589 -25.59 13.96 -40.79
C ALA A 589 -25.93 12.59 -40.18
N PHE A 590 -25.12 12.12 -39.23
CA PHE A 590 -25.38 10.85 -38.55
C PHE A 590 -26.50 10.97 -37.52
N ALA A 591 -26.63 12.10 -36.83
CA ALA A 591 -27.76 12.36 -35.93
C ALA A 591 -29.11 12.32 -36.67
N GLU A 592 -29.19 12.90 -37.87
CA GLU A 592 -30.38 12.83 -38.71
C GLU A 592 -30.70 11.40 -39.19
N GLU A 593 -29.67 10.58 -39.47
CA GLU A 593 -29.86 9.16 -39.80
C GLU A 593 -30.45 8.38 -38.61
N VAL A 594 -29.89 8.57 -37.41
CA VAL A 594 -30.39 7.94 -36.18
C VAL A 594 -31.82 8.42 -35.90
N ALA A 595 -32.09 9.72 -36.01
CA ALA A 595 -33.42 10.30 -35.80
C ALA A 595 -34.47 9.66 -36.73
N LYS A 596 -34.16 9.52 -38.02
CA LYS A 596 -35.06 8.85 -38.99
C LYS A 596 -35.33 7.39 -38.61
N LYS A 597 -34.31 6.64 -38.17
CA LYS A 597 -34.45 5.23 -37.77
C LYS A 597 -35.36 5.04 -36.56
N VAL A 598 -35.41 6.01 -35.64
CA VAL A 598 -36.25 5.97 -34.43
C VAL A 598 -37.54 6.79 -34.56
N GLY A 599 -37.87 7.29 -35.76
CA GLY A 599 -39.09 8.06 -36.01
C GLY A 599 -39.10 9.47 -35.43
N CYS A 600 -37.95 10.05 -35.10
CA CYS A 600 -37.84 11.43 -34.68
C CYS A 600 -37.80 12.41 -35.87
N PRO A 601 -38.33 13.64 -35.71
CA PRO A 601 -38.18 14.70 -36.70
C PRO A 601 -36.71 15.13 -36.84
N ILE A 602 -36.38 15.79 -37.94
CA ILE A 602 -35.04 16.33 -38.24
C ILE A 602 -35.00 17.87 -38.24
N ASP A 603 -36.02 18.49 -37.64
CA ASP A 603 -36.10 19.93 -37.40
C ASP A 603 -35.57 20.29 -35.99
N GLU A 604 -35.87 21.49 -35.50
CA GLU A 604 -35.46 21.99 -34.18
C GLU A 604 -35.93 21.11 -33.01
N SER A 605 -36.94 20.24 -33.21
CA SER A 605 -37.43 19.32 -32.17
C SER A 605 -36.69 17.98 -32.13
N MET A 606 -35.74 17.73 -33.06
CA MET A 606 -34.98 16.48 -33.17
C MET A 606 -34.29 16.11 -31.84
N ALA A 607 -33.56 17.05 -31.23
CA ALA A 607 -32.82 16.79 -30.00
C ALA A 607 -33.74 16.44 -28.82
N ALA A 608 -34.89 17.11 -28.70
CA ALA A 608 -35.88 16.82 -27.66
C ALA A 608 -36.50 15.43 -27.86
N CYS A 609 -36.82 15.05 -29.10
CA CYS A 609 -37.31 13.72 -29.43
C CYS A 609 -36.28 12.63 -29.07
N LEU A 610 -35.04 12.78 -29.54
CA LEU A 610 -33.95 11.84 -29.25
C LEU A 610 -33.71 11.66 -27.75
N LYS A 611 -33.80 12.73 -26.95
CA LYS A 611 -33.67 12.65 -25.48
C LYS A 611 -34.75 11.78 -24.84
N MET A 612 -35.95 11.71 -25.42
CA MET A 612 -37.09 10.91 -24.91
C MET A 612 -37.17 9.49 -25.48
N THR A 613 -36.56 9.21 -26.63
CA THR A 613 -36.57 7.89 -27.30
C THR A 613 -35.99 6.79 -26.41
N ASP A 614 -36.51 5.56 -26.48
CA ASP A 614 -35.96 4.43 -25.72
C ASP A 614 -34.43 4.25 -25.96
N PRO A 615 -33.62 4.02 -24.91
CA PRO A 615 -32.16 3.97 -25.05
C PRO A 615 -31.68 2.73 -25.79
N VAL A 616 -32.43 1.62 -25.75
CA VAL A 616 -32.13 0.41 -26.51
C VAL A 616 -32.39 0.67 -27.98
N GLU A 617 -33.52 1.30 -28.33
CA GLU A 617 -33.82 1.72 -29.71
C GLU A 617 -32.74 2.66 -30.26
N LEU A 618 -32.32 3.68 -29.50
CA LEU A 618 -31.23 4.58 -29.89
C LEU A 618 -29.89 3.84 -30.10
N THR A 619 -29.58 2.89 -29.21
CA THR A 619 -28.35 2.09 -29.30
C THR A 619 -28.35 1.23 -30.57
N ILE A 620 -29.50 0.64 -30.91
CA ILE A 620 -29.67 -0.16 -32.14
C ILE A 620 -29.65 0.75 -33.38
N ALA A 621 -30.32 1.89 -33.36
CA ALA A 621 -30.34 2.85 -34.46
C ALA A 621 -28.95 3.44 -34.76
N GLY A 622 -28.12 3.58 -33.73
CA GLY A 622 -26.71 3.99 -33.81
C GLY A 622 -25.74 2.91 -34.31
N THR A 623 -26.22 1.80 -34.89
CA THR A 623 -25.35 0.77 -35.49
C THR A 623 -24.61 1.31 -36.71
N LEU A 624 -23.31 1.05 -36.78
CA LEU A 624 -22.46 1.36 -37.93
C LEU A 624 -22.24 0.12 -38.80
N ASN A 625 -22.23 0.31 -40.13
CA ASN A 625 -21.88 -0.76 -41.05
C ASN A 625 -20.38 -1.05 -40.99
N LEU A 626 -20.01 -2.17 -40.37
CA LEU A 626 -18.61 -2.61 -40.26
C LEU A 626 -18.13 -3.46 -41.45
N LYS A 627 -18.95 -3.61 -42.51
CA LYS A 627 -18.50 -4.23 -43.77
C LYS A 627 -17.87 -3.17 -44.65
N GLY A 628 -16.54 -3.11 -44.63
CA GLY A 628 -15.77 -2.22 -45.48
C GLY A 628 -15.46 -2.82 -46.85
N SER A 629 -14.82 -2.00 -47.69
CA SER A 629 -14.22 -2.39 -48.97
C SER A 629 -13.00 -1.51 -49.24
N ALA A 630 -12.12 -1.89 -50.16
CA ALA A 630 -11.04 -1.01 -50.61
C ALA A 630 -11.56 0.39 -51.04
N THR A 631 -12.72 0.44 -51.69
CA THR A 631 -13.35 1.70 -52.13
C THR A 631 -14.13 2.45 -51.04
N ASN A 632 -14.44 1.81 -49.92
CA ASN A 632 -15.17 2.39 -48.79
C ASN A 632 -14.62 1.83 -47.46
N PRO A 633 -13.39 2.24 -47.08
CA PRO A 633 -12.70 1.66 -45.94
C PRO A 633 -13.41 2.01 -44.63
N ILE A 634 -13.42 1.08 -43.69
CA ILE A 634 -14.19 1.14 -42.44
C ILE A 634 -13.83 2.36 -41.60
N VAL A 635 -12.58 2.81 -41.66
CA VAL A 635 -12.08 3.99 -40.91
C VAL A 635 -12.90 5.25 -41.20
N LYS A 636 -13.44 5.40 -42.41
CA LYS A 636 -14.31 6.53 -42.79
C LYS A 636 -15.72 6.44 -42.22
N ASN A 637 -16.16 5.24 -41.83
CA ASN A 637 -17.50 5.00 -41.31
C ASN A 637 -17.56 5.05 -39.77
N LEU A 638 -16.43 5.22 -39.08
CA LEU A 638 -16.34 5.35 -37.62
C LEU A 638 -16.78 6.75 -37.13
N VAL A 639 -18.03 7.11 -37.41
CA VAL A 639 -18.57 8.47 -37.21
C VAL A 639 -19.10 8.74 -35.79
N LEU A 640 -19.32 7.70 -34.98
CA LEU A 640 -19.67 7.87 -33.55
C LEU A 640 -18.39 8.12 -32.73
N ALA A 641 -17.80 9.28 -32.96
CA ALA A 641 -16.56 9.74 -32.37
C ALA A 641 -16.74 11.12 -31.69
N PRO A 642 -15.78 11.59 -30.90
CA PRO A 642 -15.76 12.97 -30.40
C PRO A 642 -15.97 14.04 -31.48
N VAL A 643 -16.46 15.22 -31.07
CA VAL A 643 -16.72 16.37 -31.94
C VAL A 643 -16.09 17.64 -31.40
N ILE A 644 -15.80 18.61 -32.25
CA ILE A 644 -15.36 19.95 -31.82
C ILE A 644 -16.62 20.71 -31.38
N ASP A 645 -16.83 20.82 -30.07
CA ASP A 645 -18.05 21.35 -29.46
C ASP A 645 -17.92 22.80 -28.96
N GLY A 646 -16.71 23.38 -29.02
CA GLY A 646 -16.46 24.73 -28.50
C GLY A 646 -16.33 24.80 -26.97
N ASP A 647 -16.38 23.66 -26.26
CA ASP A 647 -16.33 23.57 -24.79
C ASP A 647 -15.32 22.52 -24.32
N PHE A 648 -15.65 21.23 -24.44
CA PHE A 648 -14.71 20.16 -24.07
C PHE A 648 -13.53 20.13 -25.03
N LEU A 649 -13.83 20.20 -26.33
CA LEU A 649 -12.89 20.42 -27.42
C LEU A 649 -13.17 21.79 -28.03
N PRO A 650 -12.51 22.86 -27.52
CA PRO A 650 -12.80 24.22 -27.94
C PRO A 650 -12.36 24.53 -29.38
N SER A 651 -11.44 23.74 -29.93
CA SER A 651 -10.93 23.87 -31.30
C SER A 651 -10.37 22.55 -31.81
N ASP A 652 -9.82 22.56 -33.02
CA ASP A 652 -9.14 21.39 -33.58
C ASP A 652 -8.02 20.88 -32.66
N PRO A 653 -7.92 19.57 -32.37
CA PRO A 653 -6.94 19.00 -31.46
C PRO A 653 -5.49 19.38 -31.77
N SER A 654 -5.14 19.58 -33.05
CA SER A 654 -3.78 19.98 -33.46
C SER A 654 -3.34 21.33 -32.87
N THR A 655 -4.29 22.19 -32.50
CA THR A 655 -4.05 23.53 -31.95
C THR A 655 -3.99 23.56 -30.41
N LEU A 656 -4.32 22.46 -29.74
CA LEU A 656 -4.53 22.41 -28.28
C LEU A 656 -3.34 21.90 -27.47
N PHE A 657 -2.23 21.54 -28.10
CA PHE A 657 -1.05 20.96 -27.41
C PHE A 657 -0.38 21.90 -26.39
N SER A 658 -0.68 23.20 -26.41
CA SER A 658 -0.25 24.12 -25.36
C SER A 658 -0.84 23.78 -23.98
N ASN A 659 -2.02 23.15 -23.93
CA ASN A 659 -2.62 22.65 -22.68
C ASN A 659 -1.84 21.47 -22.08
N ALA A 660 -1.11 20.74 -22.92
CA ALA A 660 -0.30 19.58 -22.55
C ALA A 660 1.16 19.92 -22.18
N ALA A 661 1.53 21.21 -22.16
CA ALA A 661 2.93 21.64 -22.06
C ALA A 661 3.71 21.09 -20.85
N ASP A 662 3.01 20.80 -19.75
CA ASP A 662 3.58 20.33 -18.48
C ASP A 662 3.25 18.85 -18.16
N ILE A 663 2.69 18.13 -19.13
CA ILE A 663 2.32 16.71 -19.03
C ILE A 663 3.44 15.88 -19.66
N ASP A 664 3.94 14.85 -18.96
CA ASP A 664 4.81 13.87 -19.61
C ASP A 664 3.97 12.96 -20.51
N TYR A 665 4.42 12.67 -21.72
CA TYR A 665 3.66 11.92 -22.72
C TYR A 665 4.45 10.80 -23.38
N ILE A 666 3.89 9.59 -23.37
CA ILE A 666 4.28 8.48 -24.23
C ILE A 666 3.20 8.28 -25.28
N ALA A 667 3.59 8.12 -26.54
CA ALA A 667 2.68 7.56 -27.54
C ALA A 667 3.40 6.58 -28.46
N GLY A 668 2.67 5.58 -28.95
CA GLY A 668 3.21 4.60 -29.86
C GLY A 668 2.13 3.78 -30.55
N VAL A 669 2.58 2.91 -31.44
CA VAL A 669 1.74 2.08 -32.32
C VAL A 669 2.30 0.68 -32.39
N ASN A 670 1.47 -0.25 -32.86
CA ASN A 670 1.89 -1.60 -33.21
C ASN A 670 2.40 -1.59 -34.68
N ASP A 671 3.34 -2.46 -35.03
CA ASP A 671 3.96 -2.42 -36.37
C ASP A 671 3.03 -2.82 -37.51
N MET A 672 1.93 -3.51 -37.21
CA MET A 672 0.83 -3.81 -38.14
C MET A 672 -0.54 -3.42 -37.56
N ASP A 673 -0.62 -2.26 -36.89
CA ASP A 673 -1.83 -1.73 -36.23
C ASP A 673 -3.08 -1.65 -37.15
N GLY A 674 -2.87 -1.44 -38.45
CA GLY A 674 -3.93 -1.38 -39.45
C GLY A 674 -4.47 -2.75 -39.88
N HIS A 675 -3.89 -3.86 -39.44
CA HIS A 675 -4.22 -5.19 -39.98
C HIS A 675 -5.67 -5.61 -39.73
N ILE A 676 -6.19 -5.45 -38.51
CA ILE A 676 -7.59 -5.78 -38.22
C ILE A 676 -8.58 -4.99 -39.11
N PHE A 677 -8.29 -3.71 -39.36
CA PHE A 677 -9.12 -2.84 -40.21
C PHE A 677 -9.03 -3.26 -41.67
N THR A 678 -7.80 -3.52 -42.14
CA THR A 678 -7.55 -4.08 -43.47
C THR A 678 -8.29 -5.41 -43.68
N GLY A 679 -8.42 -6.22 -42.63
CA GLY A 679 -9.17 -7.48 -42.66
C GLY A 679 -10.67 -7.31 -42.90
N PHE A 680 -11.26 -6.18 -42.46
CA PHE A 680 -12.64 -5.82 -42.76
C PHE A 680 -12.80 -5.25 -44.17
N ASP A 681 -11.85 -4.43 -44.62
CA ASP A 681 -11.91 -3.76 -45.92
C ASP A 681 -11.54 -4.70 -47.07
N ILE A 682 -10.53 -5.53 -46.88
CA ILE A 682 -9.96 -6.43 -47.89
C ILE A 682 -9.71 -7.80 -47.25
N PRO A 683 -10.76 -8.63 -47.06
CA PRO A 683 -10.67 -9.91 -46.32
C PRO A 683 -9.63 -10.90 -46.87
N SER A 684 -9.23 -10.75 -48.13
CA SER A 684 -8.20 -11.58 -48.76
C SER A 684 -6.83 -11.47 -48.07
N VAL A 685 -6.56 -10.40 -47.31
CA VAL A 685 -5.30 -10.24 -46.55
C VAL A 685 -5.09 -11.35 -45.51
N ASN A 686 -6.18 -11.80 -44.87
CA ASN A 686 -6.19 -12.86 -43.87
C ASN A 686 -6.13 -14.26 -44.47
N GLN A 687 -6.34 -14.41 -45.78
CA GLN A 687 -6.42 -15.71 -46.45
C GLN A 687 -5.05 -16.10 -47.04
N PRO A 688 -4.33 -17.10 -46.50
CA PRO A 688 -2.94 -17.37 -46.91
C PRO A 688 -2.77 -17.69 -48.40
N ILE A 689 -3.76 -18.35 -49.01
CA ILE A 689 -3.70 -18.85 -50.39
C ILE A 689 -4.21 -17.81 -51.40
N GLN A 690 -5.23 -17.04 -51.01
CA GLN A 690 -5.89 -16.06 -51.87
C GLN A 690 -4.95 -14.87 -52.15
N SER A 691 -4.86 -14.48 -53.42
CA SER A 691 -4.16 -13.26 -53.83
C SER A 691 -5.03 -12.03 -53.60
N THR A 692 -4.40 -10.94 -53.17
CA THR A 692 -5.01 -9.62 -53.14
C THR A 692 -4.62 -8.87 -54.43
N PRO A 693 -5.59 -8.39 -55.24
CA PRO A 693 -5.32 -7.59 -56.42
C PRO A 693 -4.50 -6.32 -56.10
N VAL A 694 -3.63 -5.91 -57.03
CA VAL A 694 -2.99 -4.58 -56.98
C VAL A 694 -4.02 -3.46 -57.06
N GLN A 695 -5.17 -3.73 -57.71
CA GLN A 695 -6.26 -2.76 -57.80
C GLN A 695 -6.80 -2.37 -56.43
N ASP A 696 -6.86 -3.30 -55.48
CA ASP A 696 -7.32 -3.00 -54.11
C ASP A 696 -6.40 -1.98 -53.42
N VAL A 697 -5.10 -1.97 -53.75
CA VAL A 697 -4.15 -0.95 -53.22
C VAL A 697 -4.46 0.43 -53.78
N LYS A 698 -4.77 0.50 -55.08
CA LYS A 698 -5.16 1.76 -55.75
C LYS A 698 -6.48 2.27 -55.21
N ASP A 699 -7.47 1.40 -55.16
CA ASP A 699 -8.83 1.72 -54.70
C ASP A 699 -8.80 2.20 -53.25
N LEU A 700 -8.03 1.54 -52.38
CA LEU A 700 -7.82 1.96 -51.00
C LEU A 700 -7.21 3.36 -50.92
N LEU A 701 -6.12 3.61 -51.64
CA LEU A 701 -5.49 4.94 -51.62
C LEU A 701 -6.40 6.02 -52.19
N THR A 702 -7.09 5.76 -53.29
CA THR A 702 -8.10 6.68 -53.85
C THR A 702 -9.20 6.98 -52.84
N ALA A 703 -9.66 5.97 -52.09
CA ALA A 703 -10.61 6.17 -51.01
C ALA A 703 -9.97 7.02 -49.90
N LEU A 704 -8.80 6.69 -49.39
CA LEU A 704 -8.20 7.44 -48.27
C LEU A 704 -7.78 8.88 -48.62
N THR A 705 -7.63 9.23 -49.92
CA THR A 705 -7.22 10.56 -50.39
C THR A 705 -8.31 11.34 -51.12
N THR A 706 -9.60 10.97 -50.96
CA THR A 706 -10.70 11.56 -51.74
C THR A 706 -10.78 13.09 -51.63
N ASP A 707 -10.50 13.64 -50.45
CA ASP A 707 -10.48 15.08 -50.16
C ASP A 707 -9.43 15.87 -50.96
N LYS A 708 -8.41 15.20 -51.50
CA LYS A 708 -7.34 15.81 -52.32
C LYS A 708 -7.34 15.35 -53.78
N GLY A 709 -8.27 14.45 -54.14
CA GLY A 709 -8.46 13.98 -55.51
C GLY A 709 -7.42 12.98 -56.03
N GLN A 710 -7.44 12.76 -57.35
CA GLN A 710 -6.71 11.68 -58.04
C GLN A 710 -5.20 11.89 -58.07
N GLU A 711 -4.71 13.14 -58.13
CA GLU A 711 -3.27 13.41 -58.14
C GLU A 711 -2.62 13.02 -56.81
N ALA A 712 -3.28 13.30 -55.69
CA ALA A 712 -2.85 12.88 -54.37
C ALA A 712 -2.88 11.34 -54.22
N ALA A 713 -3.92 10.68 -54.77
CA ALA A 713 -4.02 9.22 -54.78
C ALA A 713 -2.86 8.57 -55.56
N ALA A 714 -2.54 9.10 -56.75
CA ALA A 714 -1.43 8.64 -57.57
C ALA A 714 -0.08 8.84 -56.86
N ALA A 715 0.13 10.02 -56.25
CA ALA A 715 1.34 10.29 -55.49
C ALA A 715 1.50 9.35 -54.29
N ALA A 716 0.40 9.05 -53.57
CA ALA A 716 0.41 8.08 -52.48
C ALA A 716 0.76 6.67 -52.99
N TYR A 717 0.14 6.25 -54.10
CA TYR A 717 0.42 4.95 -54.72
C TYR A 717 1.91 4.81 -55.05
N ASP A 718 2.49 5.81 -55.70
CA ASP A 718 3.92 5.83 -56.04
C ASP A 718 4.82 5.75 -54.79
N GLN A 719 4.44 6.38 -53.67
CA GLN A 719 5.19 6.27 -52.42
C GLN A 719 5.21 4.85 -51.88
N TYR A 720 4.04 4.20 -51.81
CA TYR A 720 3.88 2.87 -51.21
C TYR A 720 4.40 1.74 -52.11
N THR A 721 4.34 1.91 -53.44
CA THR A 721 4.78 0.88 -54.39
C THR A 721 6.21 1.07 -54.89
N ALA A 722 6.94 2.09 -54.42
CA ALA A 722 8.30 2.41 -54.89
C ALA A 722 9.30 1.24 -54.82
N ASN A 723 9.07 0.26 -53.93
CA ASN A 723 9.96 -0.87 -53.70
C ASN A 723 9.45 -2.20 -54.31
N TRP A 724 8.32 -2.21 -55.01
CA TRP A 724 7.66 -3.45 -55.50
C TRP A 724 8.41 -4.18 -56.62
N GLY A 725 9.36 -3.51 -57.28
CA GLY A 725 9.90 -4.01 -58.55
C GLY A 725 8.80 -4.19 -59.61
N ASN A 726 9.09 -4.93 -60.68
CA ASN A 726 8.13 -5.12 -61.77
C ASN A 726 7.02 -6.16 -61.45
N SER A 727 7.26 -7.04 -60.48
CA SER A 727 6.39 -8.17 -60.14
C SER A 727 6.37 -8.39 -58.63
N PRO A 728 5.59 -7.61 -57.84
CA PRO A 728 5.53 -7.77 -56.40
C PRO A 728 4.97 -9.15 -56.02
N SER A 729 5.48 -9.72 -54.92
CA SER A 729 4.94 -10.98 -54.41
C SER A 729 3.56 -10.76 -53.78
N LYS A 730 2.79 -11.85 -53.61
CA LYS A 730 1.51 -11.81 -52.88
C LYS A 730 1.67 -11.24 -51.46
N ALA A 731 2.81 -11.53 -50.81
CA ALA A 731 3.09 -11.03 -49.46
C ALA A 731 3.39 -9.53 -49.47
N ASP A 732 4.10 -9.03 -50.49
CA ASP A 732 4.43 -7.60 -50.61
C ASP A 732 3.17 -6.76 -50.78
N ILE A 733 2.23 -7.20 -51.62
CA ILE A 733 0.95 -6.50 -51.81
C ILE A 733 0.17 -6.45 -50.49
N LYS A 734 0.00 -7.58 -49.80
CA LYS A 734 -0.73 -7.64 -48.52
C LYS A 734 -0.10 -6.77 -47.45
N LYS A 735 1.23 -6.85 -47.28
CA LYS A 735 1.97 -6.01 -46.34
C LYS A 735 1.84 -4.53 -46.67
N THR A 736 1.86 -4.17 -47.95
CA THR A 736 1.73 -2.77 -48.37
C THR A 736 0.36 -2.19 -48.02
N ILE A 737 -0.72 -2.96 -48.19
CA ILE A 737 -2.06 -2.54 -47.80
C ILE A 737 -2.14 -2.35 -46.27
N ILE A 738 -1.60 -3.30 -45.50
CA ILE A 738 -1.54 -3.19 -44.03
C ILE A 738 -0.71 -1.98 -43.60
N ASP A 739 0.42 -1.72 -44.28
CA ASP A 739 1.27 -0.55 -44.05
C ASP A 739 0.52 0.76 -44.34
N ILE A 740 -0.29 0.82 -45.42
CA ILE A 740 -1.11 1.99 -45.75
C ILE A 740 -2.11 2.28 -44.63
N GLU A 741 -2.88 1.28 -44.22
CA GLU A 741 -3.85 1.42 -43.12
C GLU A 741 -3.15 1.76 -41.80
N THR A 742 -2.03 1.10 -41.48
CA THR A 742 -1.26 1.39 -40.26
C THR A 742 -0.75 2.83 -40.24
N ASP A 743 -0.21 3.30 -41.36
CA ASP A 743 0.31 4.65 -41.51
C ASP A 743 -0.80 5.71 -41.41
N TYR A 744 -1.85 5.58 -42.22
CA TYR A 744 -2.95 6.55 -42.29
C TYR A 744 -3.76 6.59 -40.99
N THR A 745 -4.10 5.43 -40.44
CA THR A 745 -5.06 5.30 -39.34
C THR A 745 -4.41 5.57 -37.98
N PHE A 746 -3.12 5.23 -37.79
CA PHE A 746 -2.47 5.25 -36.47
C PHE A 746 -1.10 5.91 -36.44
N LEU A 747 -0.15 5.44 -37.25
CA LEU A 747 1.27 5.78 -37.08
C LEU A 747 1.57 7.23 -37.43
N VAL A 748 1.07 7.75 -38.55
CA VAL A 748 1.30 9.15 -38.92
C VAL A 748 0.63 10.11 -37.92
N PRO A 749 -0.66 9.95 -37.57
CA PRO A 749 -1.29 10.77 -36.52
C PRO A 749 -0.53 10.74 -35.19
N THR A 750 -0.01 9.57 -34.79
CA THR A 750 0.76 9.40 -33.55
C THR A 750 2.09 10.16 -33.61
N GLN A 751 2.84 10.03 -34.70
CA GLN A 751 4.09 10.78 -34.88
C GLN A 751 3.84 12.30 -34.92
N MET A 752 2.80 12.76 -35.61
CA MET A 752 2.40 14.17 -35.63
C MET A 752 2.04 14.68 -34.22
N SER A 753 1.28 13.90 -33.46
CA SER A 753 0.91 14.24 -32.08
C SER A 753 2.13 14.35 -31.17
N LEU A 754 3.10 13.45 -31.32
CA LEU A 754 4.36 13.49 -30.59
C LEU A 754 5.19 14.72 -30.95
N TYR A 755 5.25 15.10 -32.23
CA TYR A 755 5.97 16.31 -32.67
C TYR A 755 5.30 17.58 -32.16
N LEU A 756 3.96 17.66 -32.19
CA LEU A 756 3.21 18.78 -31.64
C LEU A 756 3.37 18.87 -30.12
N HIS A 757 3.36 17.75 -29.40
CA HIS A 757 3.62 17.71 -27.97
C HIS A 757 5.04 18.19 -27.67
N ALA A 758 6.06 17.61 -28.31
CA ALA A 758 7.46 18.00 -28.10
C ALA A 758 7.72 19.48 -28.41
N LYS A 759 7.05 20.04 -29.44
CA LYS A 759 7.14 21.46 -29.82
C LYS A 759 6.57 22.40 -28.76
N HIS A 760 5.49 22.01 -28.08
CA HIS A 760 4.81 22.85 -27.08
C HIS A 760 5.19 22.53 -25.64
N ALA A 761 5.95 21.46 -25.42
CA ALA A 761 6.40 21.05 -24.10
C ALA A 761 7.27 22.14 -23.42
N LYS A 762 6.92 22.47 -22.19
CA LYS A 762 7.71 23.31 -21.28
C LYS A 762 8.48 22.43 -20.31
N THR A 763 7.75 21.72 -19.45
CA THR A 763 8.34 20.74 -18.51
C THR A 763 8.06 19.30 -18.93
N GLY A 764 7.07 19.06 -19.81
CA GLY A 764 6.70 17.74 -20.30
C GLY A 764 7.81 17.03 -21.08
N ARG A 765 7.96 15.74 -20.83
CA ARG A 765 8.85 14.85 -21.59
C ARG A 765 8.05 14.03 -22.60
N THR A 766 8.64 13.77 -23.76
CA THR A 766 7.95 13.08 -24.87
C THR A 766 8.72 11.81 -25.21
N TYR A 767 8.03 10.68 -25.36
CA TYR A 767 8.65 9.41 -25.72
C TYR A 767 7.82 8.69 -26.79
N SER A 768 8.50 8.05 -27.73
CA SER A 768 7.87 7.29 -28.81
C SER A 768 8.26 5.80 -28.72
N TYR A 769 7.30 4.91 -28.99
CA TYR A 769 7.59 3.48 -29.19
C TYR A 769 6.90 2.90 -30.43
N LEU A 770 7.46 1.78 -30.87
CA LEU A 770 6.85 0.81 -31.77
C LEU A 770 6.76 -0.51 -31.02
N PHE A 771 5.61 -1.16 -31.02
CA PHE A 771 5.47 -2.52 -30.50
C PHE A 771 5.46 -3.51 -31.68
N SER A 772 6.33 -4.51 -31.64
CA SER A 772 6.58 -5.42 -32.77
C SER A 772 6.70 -6.88 -32.35
N GLU A 773 6.14 -7.27 -31.19
CA GLU A 773 6.05 -8.69 -30.85
C GLU A 773 5.03 -9.37 -31.78
N PRO A 774 5.43 -10.40 -32.55
CA PRO A 774 4.53 -11.02 -33.52
C PRO A 774 3.24 -11.56 -32.89
N SER A 775 2.13 -11.35 -33.60
CA SER A 775 0.81 -11.81 -33.18
C SER A 775 0.79 -13.32 -32.98
N ARG A 776 -0.05 -13.73 -32.04
CA ARG A 776 -0.24 -15.15 -31.68
C ARG A 776 -1.58 -15.69 -32.14
N MET A 777 -2.35 -14.89 -32.86
CA MET A 777 -3.67 -15.27 -33.36
C MET A 777 -3.55 -16.43 -34.37
N PRO A 778 -4.22 -17.57 -34.11
CA PRO A 778 -4.23 -18.68 -35.06
C PRO A 778 -4.86 -18.25 -36.40
N GLY A 779 -4.27 -18.69 -37.51
CA GLY A 779 -4.77 -18.42 -38.86
C GLY A 779 -4.17 -17.20 -39.53
N TYR A 780 -3.49 -16.31 -38.80
CA TYR A 780 -2.76 -15.20 -39.41
C TYR A 780 -1.53 -15.68 -40.20
N PRO A 781 -1.11 -14.95 -41.26
CA PRO A 781 0.08 -15.27 -42.03
C PRO A 781 1.36 -15.29 -41.18
N ILE A 782 2.35 -16.11 -41.55
CA ILE A 782 3.63 -16.26 -40.80
C ILE A 782 4.44 -14.96 -40.71
N TRP A 783 4.25 -14.06 -41.68
CA TRP A 783 4.93 -12.76 -41.72
C TRP A 783 4.23 -11.67 -40.88
N MET A 784 3.15 -12.01 -40.18
CA MET A 784 2.35 -11.08 -39.39
C MET A 784 3.16 -10.55 -38.18
N GLY A 785 3.15 -9.23 -38.03
CA GLY A 785 3.70 -8.50 -36.88
C GLY A 785 2.70 -8.44 -35.72
N ALA A 786 2.77 -7.38 -34.92
CA ALA A 786 1.80 -7.06 -33.89
C ALA A 786 0.57 -6.38 -34.52
N ASP A 787 -0.61 -7.00 -34.32
CA ASP A 787 -1.89 -6.44 -34.75
C ASP A 787 -2.39 -5.37 -33.76
N HIS A 788 -3.47 -4.67 -34.11
CA HIS A 788 -4.17 -3.77 -33.20
C HIS A 788 -4.54 -4.49 -31.89
N ALA A 789 -4.36 -3.81 -30.75
CA ALA A 789 -4.63 -4.31 -29.40
C ALA A 789 -3.80 -5.53 -28.93
N ASP A 790 -2.84 -6.04 -29.71
CA ASP A 790 -1.99 -7.17 -29.28
C ASP A 790 -1.09 -6.82 -28.09
N ASP A 791 -0.75 -5.54 -27.92
CA ASP A 791 0.04 -4.98 -26.82
C ASP A 791 -0.67 -5.07 -25.45
N LEU A 792 -2.01 -5.03 -25.43
CA LEU A 792 -2.82 -5.03 -24.20
C LEU A 792 -2.51 -6.21 -23.28
N GLN A 793 -2.36 -7.42 -23.84
CA GLN A 793 -2.08 -8.61 -23.04
C GLN A 793 -0.74 -8.51 -22.30
N TYR A 794 0.22 -7.78 -22.87
CA TYR A 794 1.54 -7.60 -22.30
C TYR A 794 1.54 -6.48 -21.27
N VAL A 795 0.85 -5.36 -21.53
CA VAL A 795 0.64 -4.27 -20.57
C VAL A 795 -0.09 -4.77 -19.32
N PHE A 796 -1.18 -5.55 -19.48
CA PHE A 796 -1.97 -6.08 -18.36
C PHE A 796 -1.44 -7.39 -17.76
N GLY A 797 -0.21 -7.80 -18.08
CA GLY A 797 0.44 -8.92 -17.39
C GLY A 797 -0.17 -10.29 -17.63
N LYS A 798 -0.94 -10.49 -18.71
CA LYS A 798 -1.58 -11.80 -19.02
C LYS A 798 -0.61 -12.98 -19.15
N PRO A 799 0.63 -12.77 -19.65
CA PRO A 799 1.65 -13.81 -19.59
C PRO A 799 1.99 -14.34 -18.18
N PHE A 800 1.67 -13.59 -17.13
CA PHE A 800 1.87 -13.96 -15.73
C PHE A 800 0.63 -14.59 -15.10
N THR A 801 -0.58 -14.06 -15.37
CA THR A 801 -1.84 -14.62 -14.85
C THR A 801 -2.22 -15.96 -15.48
N THR A 802 -1.85 -16.16 -16.75
CA THR A 802 -2.21 -17.37 -17.53
C THR A 802 -0.98 -18.05 -18.12
N PRO A 803 -0.01 -18.46 -17.30
CA PRO A 803 1.33 -18.80 -17.78
C PRO A 803 1.38 -19.99 -18.73
N LEU A 804 0.42 -20.93 -18.64
CA LEU A 804 0.30 -22.07 -19.56
C LEU A 804 0.01 -21.65 -21.00
N GLY A 805 -0.68 -20.51 -21.18
CA GLY A 805 -0.95 -19.92 -22.48
C GLY A 805 0.22 -19.12 -23.06
N TYR A 806 1.36 -19.00 -22.36
CA TYR A 806 2.44 -18.08 -22.76
C TYR A 806 3.84 -18.70 -22.62
N ARG A 807 4.68 -18.45 -23.63
CA ARG A 807 6.10 -18.83 -23.63
C ARG A 807 6.93 -17.87 -22.76
N PRO A 808 8.12 -18.26 -22.27
CA PRO A 808 9.00 -17.38 -21.49
C PRO A 808 9.31 -16.04 -22.18
N LYS A 809 9.42 -16.04 -23.51
CA LYS A 809 9.67 -14.82 -24.30
C LYS A 809 8.54 -13.78 -24.15
N HIS A 810 7.28 -14.23 -24.08
CA HIS A 810 6.13 -13.33 -23.90
C HIS A 810 6.10 -12.72 -22.50
N ARG A 811 6.52 -13.50 -21.48
CA ARG A 811 6.69 -12.97 -20.11
C ARG A 811 7.78 -11.90 -20.04
N ARG A 812 8.84 -12.00 -20.85
CA ARG A 812 9.86 -10.94 -20.95
C ARG A 812 9.26 -9.66 -21.52
N VAL A 813 8.54 -9.75 -22.65
CA VAL A 813 7.86 -8.58 -23.26
C VAL A 813 6.93 -7.90 -22.26
N SER A 814 6.08 -8.67 -21.59
CA SER A 814 5.16 -8.12 -20.57
C SER A 814 5.91 -7.50 -19.40
N LYS A 815 7.00 -8.12 -18.93
CA LYS A 815 7.87 -7.51 -17.91
C LYS A 815 8.41 -6.16 -18.36
N TYR A 816 8.88 -6.05 -19.60
CA TYR A 816 9.45 -4.80 -20.13
C TYR A 816 8.38 -3.71 -20.24
N MET A 817 7.21 -4.01 -20.78
CA MET A 817 6.12 -3.04 -20.89
C MET A 817 5.66 -2.56 -19.51
N ILE A 818 5.39 -3.47 -18.58
CA ILE A 818 5.00 -3.09 -17.22
C ILE A 818 6.08 -2.24 -16.55
N ALA A 819 7.37 -2.59 -16.71
CA ALA A 819 8.47 -1.81 -16.15
C ALA A 819 8.51 -0.38 -16.70
N TYR A 820 8.46 -0.20 -18.02
CA TYR A 820 8.47 1.13 -18.63
C TYR A 820 7.24 1.97 -18.24
N TRP A 821 6.04 1.39 -18.29
CA TRP A 821 4.79 2.10 -17.99
C TRP A 821 4.76 2.56 -16.53
N THR A 822 5.18 1.70 -15.60
CA THR A 822 5.09 1.98 -14.16
C THR A 822 6.23 2.87 -13.68
N ASN A 823 7.44 2.75 -14.24
CA ASN A 823 8.53 3.71 -14.04
C ASN A 823 8.13 5.10 -14.53
N PHE A 824 7.56 5.18 -15.73
CA PHE A 824 7.03 6.43 -16.27
C PHE A 824 5.95 7.02 -15.39
N ALA A 825 4.98 6.21 -14.93
CA ALA A 825 3.96 6.66 -13.99
C ALA A 825 4.52 7.16 -12.66
N LYS A 826 5.69 6.69 -12.23
CA LYS A 826 6.38 7.18 -11.03
C LYS A 826 7.06 8.53 -11.25
N THR A 827 7.86 8.65 -12.32
CA THR A 827 8.89 9.69 -12.43
C THR A 827 8.77 10.57 -13.67
N GLY A 828 7.97 10.15 -14.65
CA GLY A 828 7.93 10.75 -15.99
C GLY A 828 9.10 10.33 -16.87
N ASP A 829 9.92 9.39 -16.42
CA ASP A 829 11.01 8.81 -17.19
C ASP A 829 10.83 7.28 -17.20
N PRO A 830 10.61 6.64 -18.37
CA PRO A 830 10.42 5.19 -18.46
C PRO A 830 11.61 4.40 -17.90
N ASN A 831 12.79 5.02 -17.77
CA ASN A 831 14.02 4.38 -17.31
C ASN A 831 14.23 4.42 -15.80
N ILE A 832 13.54 5.31 -15.09
CA ILE A 832 13.80 5.59 -13.67
C ILE A 832 12.57 5.18 -12.85
N GLY A 833 12.75 4.19 -11.99
CA GLY A 833 11.74 3.72 -11.05
C GLY A 833 12.21 2.47 -10.31
N GLU A 834 11.27 1.68 -9.79
CA GLU A 834 11.59 0.45 -9.03
C GLU A 834 11.92 -0.74 -9.94
N SER A 835 11.49 -0.69 -11.21
CA SER A 835 11.72 -1.78 -12.16
C SER A 835 12.93 -1.49 -13.04
N SER A 836 13.80 -2.49 -13.22
CA SER A 836 14.86 -2.42 -14.21
C SER A 836 14.32 -2.56 -15.62
N VAL A 837 14.89 -1.78 -16.54
CA VAL A 837 14.52 -1.78 -17.96
C VAL A 837 15.61 -2.42 -18.83
N PRO A 838 15.25 -3.07 -19.95
CA PRO A 838 16.22 -3.81 -20.78
C PRO A 838 17.14 -2.89 -21.58
N VAL A 839 16.65 -1.70 -21.95
CA VAL A 839 17.41 -0.69 -22.71
C VAL A 839 16.96 0.70 -22.26
N VAL A 840 17.84 1.69 -22.41
CA VAL A 840 17.48 3.09 -22.17
C VAL A 840 16.53 3.56 -23.26
N TRP A 841 15.36 4.06 -22.87
CA TRP A 841 14.39 4.72 -23.73
C TRP A 841 14.72 6.21 -23.85
N PRO A 842 15.23 6.67 -25.01
CA PRO A 842 15.57 8.07 -25.17
C PRO A 842 14.32 8.96 -25.24
N LYS A 843 14.43 10.18 -24.71
CA LYS A 843 13.44 11.23 -24.95
C LYS A 843 13.41 11.54 -26.46
N LEU A 844 12.22 11.81 -26.98
CA LEU A 844 12.05 12.30 -28.34
C LEU A 844 12.69 13.69 -28.46
N THR A 845 13.78 13.75 -29.22
CA THR A 845 14.52 14.97 -29.60
C THR A 845 14.57 15.08 -31.13
N GLU A 846 15.36 16.00 -31.69
CA GLU A 846 15.54 16.16 -33.15
C GLU A 846 15.95 14.86 -33.87
N GLY A 847 16.59 13.92 -33.17
CA GLY A 847 16.93 12.61 -33.73
C GLY A 847 15.72 11.69 -34.00
N HIS A 848 14.51 12.09 -33.59
CA HIS A 848 13.26 11.33 -33.70
C HIS A 848 13.42 9.86 -33.26
N GLN A 849 14.06 9.67 -32.11
CA GLN A 849 14.37 8.34 -31.57
C GLN A 849 13.11 7.70 -30.96
N PHE A 850 13.00 6.38 -31.10
CA PHE A 850 11.93 5.58 -30.51
C PHE A 850 12.48 4.23 -30.05
N VAL A 851 11.75 3.56 -29.16
CA VAL A 851 12.06 2.19 -28.74
C VAL A 851 11.16 1.20 -29.46
N ASP A 852 11.78 0.18 -30.06
CA ASP A 852 11.12 -0.98 -30.63
C ASP A 852 11.00 -2.09 -29.57
N ILE A 853 9.77 -2.37 -29.13
CA ILE A 853 9.45 -3.27 -28.02
C ILE A 853 9.03 -4.63 -28.59
N ASN A 854 9.83 -5.65 -28.31
CA ASN A 854 9.55 -7.07 -28.61
C ASN A 854 10.35 -7.97 -27.66
N HIS A 855 10.35 -9.30 -27.88
CA HIS A 855 11.00 -10.25 -26.98
C HIS A 855 12.54 -10.23 -26.99
N ASP A 856 13.16 -9.56 -27.96
CA ASP A 856 14.61 -9.50 -28.18
C ASP A 856 15.15 -8.07 -27.97
N MET A 857 14.80 -7.47 -26.82
CA MET A 857 15.26 -6.12 -26.50
C MET A 857 16.76 -6.07 -26.16
N GLY A 858 17.46 -5.13 -26.79
CA GLY A 858 18.87 -4.83 -26.56
C GLY A 858 19.26 -3.45 -27.10
N LYS A 859 20.56 -3.20 -27.30
CA LYS A 859 21.05 -1.89 -27.81
C LYS A 859 20.41 -1.47 -29.15
N ASN A 860 20.08 -2.45 -30.00
CA ASN A 860 19.49 -2.21 -31.33
C ASN A 860 17.98 -1.93 -31.29
N SER A 861 17.35 -2.01 -30.12
CA SER A 861 15.93 -1.66 -29.95
C SER A 861 15.69 -0.16 -30.01
N VAL A 862 16.71 0.66 -29.77
CA VAL A 862 16.61 2.11 -29.98
C VAL A 862 16.81 2.41 -31.46
N LYS A 863 15.73 2.82 -32.11
CA LYS A 863 15.69 3.17 -33.54
C LYS A 863 15.43 4.67 -33.71
N GLN A 864 15.44 5.15 -34.94
CA GLN A 864 15.26 6.56 -35.28
C GLN A 864 14.37 6.71 -36.50
N LYS A 865 13.69 7.86 -36.61
CA LYS A 865 12.96 8.28 -37.82
C LYS A 865 11.93 7.24 -38.28
N MET A 866 11.05 6.82 -37.35
CA MET A 866 9.99 5.84 -37.60
C MET A 866 9.22 6.19 -38.88
N ARG A 867 9.40 5.38 -39.93
CA ARG A 867 8.74 5.54 -41.24
C ARG A 867 8.72 6.99 -41.75
N ALA A 868 9.80 7.75 -41.51
CA ALA A 868 9.80 9.20 -41.71
C ALA A 868 9.44 9.67 -43.14
N ARG A 869 9.73 8.84 -44.16
CA ARG A 869 9.30 9.09 -45.54
C ARG A 869 7.78 9.21 -45.66
N PHE A 870 7.04 8.29 -45.06
CA PHE A 870 5.57 8.26 -45.09
C PHE A 870 4.97 9.32 -44.17
N VAL A 871 5.57 9.53 -42.99
CA VAL A 871 5.17 10.64 -42.10
C VAL A 871 5.30 11.98 -42.81
N TYR A 872 6.41 12.23 -43.52
CA TYR A 872 6.60 13.45 -44.30
C TYR A 872 5.60 13.55 -45.46
N PHE A 873 5.37 12.45 -46.19
CA PHE A 873 4.39 12.43 -47.27
C PHE A 873 3.01 12.86 -46.76
N TRP A 874 2.46 12.19 -45.76
CA TRP A 874 1.11 12.47 -45.27
C TRP A 874 0.97 13.82 -44.54
N SER A 875 2.00 14.24 -43.79
CA SER A 875 1.93 15.50 -43.03
C SER A 875 2.27 16.75 -43.84
N THR A 876 3.01 16.62 -44.95
CA THR A 876 3.52 17.76 -45.71
C THR A 876 3.14 17.68 -47.18
N THR A 877 3.56 16.63 -47.90
CA THR A 877 3.31 16.50 -49.34
C THR A 877 1.81 16.40 -49.64
N TYR A 878 1.10 15.49 -48.98
CA TYR A 878 -0.33 15.30 -49.11
C TYR A 878 -1.13 16.57 -48.80
N MET A 879 -0.76 17.25 -47.71
CA MET A 879 -1.41 18.50 -47.30
C MET A 879 -1.21 19.66 -48.29
N SER A 880 -0.17 19.59 -49.14
CA SER A 880 0.09 20.61 -50.17
C SER A 880 -0.79 20.49 -51.42
N PHE A 881 -1.45 19.35 -51.62
CA PHE A 881 -2.45 19.20 -52.69
C PHE A 881 -3.69 20.06 -52.39
N PRO A 882 -4.35 20.63 -53.41
CA PRO A 882 -5.57 21.40 -53.23
C PRO A 882 -6.72 20.50 -52.75
N ASP A 883 -7.60 21.04 -51.93
CA ASP A 883 -8.85 20.36 -51.57
C ASP A 883 -9.75 20.23 -52.80
N VAL A 884 -10.39 19.08 -52.95
CA VAL A 884 -11.41 18.82 -53.97
C VAL A 884 -12.77 18.83 -53.30
N SER A 885 -13.69 19.65 -53.84
CA SER A 885 -15.06 19.83 -53.34
C SER A 885 -15.96 18.63 -53.56
#